data_AF-A0A804ULQ4-F1
#
_entry.id   AF-A0A804ULQ4-F1
#
_cell.length_a   1.000
_cell.length_b   1.000
_cell.length_c   1.000
_cell.angle_alpha   90.00
_cell.angle_beta   90.00
_cell.angle_gamma   90.00
#
_symmetry.space_group_name_H-M   'P 1'
#
loop_
_entity.id
_entity.type
_entity.pdbx_description
1 polymer ?
#
loop_
_entity_poly.entity_id
_entity_poly.type
_entity_poly.pdbx_seq_one_letter_code
_entity_poly.pdbx_strand_id
1 'polypeptide(L)'
;MVEELVVDDTPETSRGIIGLCSDPSTGLFYAYDESSIFQVSTSDEGCDMWQVYLDMNHYAAALSHCRNPFQRDQVYLVQADAAFAAKEYYIAASFYAKINYILSFEEISLKFISIGEQDALRTFLLRRLDNLTKEDKMQITMISTWATELYLDKINRLLLEDTTVTIINSVAEPNSSEYRSIVNEFRAFLSDSKDVLDEATTMKLLESYGRVDELVYFAGLKEQYEIVVHHYIQQGEARKALEVLQRRNVPVDLVYKFAPDLIMLDAYETVESWMMARNRLNPGKLIPAMMRYVSEPHAKNETHEVIKYLEFCVKDLNNVDPGVHNLLLSLYAKKEDESQLLQFLDTKFGKGQTNGPDFFYDPKYALRLCLQEKRMRACVRIYSMMSMHAEAVALALKVDLELAKAEADKVEDDEELRKKLWLKVAKHVIEQEKGVKRENIKKAIEFLSETNNLLKIEDILPFFPDFVLIDDFKEEICKSLKDYNSQIEQLKQEMDDATRGADNIRSDIGALAQRYTVIDREQDCGVCRRKILTVGGLHQVGRSYTSVGHMAPFYVFPCGHAFHANCLIGHVTRCSNQVQAERILDLQKRLSLMDRKAAKDNGASVNGEPITSTTPVDKLRSQLDDAVASECPFCGDLMIKEISQPFILPQESDEKASWEIKPQPTPQKILPMTMSI
;
A
#
# COMPACT_ATOMS: atom_id res chain seq x y z
N MET A 1 -70.08 5.75 23.55
CA MET A 1 -71.35 5.20 24.04
C MET A 1 -72.09 6.33 24.69
N VAL A 2 -73.28 6.61 24.17
CA VAL A 2 -74.23 7.59 24.71
C VAL A 2 -74.75 6.99 26.01
N GLU A 3 -74.48 7.61 27.15
CA GLU A 3 -75.29 7.36 28.34
C GLU A 3 -76.62 8.06 28.09
N GLU A 4 -77.57 7.27 27.59
CA GLU A 4 -78.98 7.58 27.66
C GLU A 4 -79.34 7.98 29.10
N LEU A 5 -80.21 8.99 29.21
CA LEU A 5 -80.97 9.27 30.41
C LEU A 5 -81.47 7.97 31.03
N VAL A 6 -80.88 7.57 32.15
CA VAL A 6 -81.47 6.58 33.05
C VAL A 6 -82.70 7.25 33.66
N VAL A 7 -83.84 7.06 33.01
CA VAL A 7 -85.15 7.27 33.61
C VAL A 7 -85.36 6.07 34.53
N ASP A 8 -85.17 6.28 35.84
CA ASP A 8 -85.59 5.31 36.84
C ASP A 8 -87.12 5.16 36.79
N ASP A 9 -87.57 3.90 36.85
CA ASP A 9 -88.91 3.40 36.49
C ASP A 9 -90.11 4.21 37.01
N THR A 10 -91.07 4.50 36.12
CA THR A 10 -92.43 3.90 36.14
C THR A 10 -93.26 4.37 34.93
N PRO A 11 -94.01 3.47 34.25
CA PRO A 11 -94.75 3.81 33.05
C PRO A 11 -96.19 4.19 33.40
N GLU A 12 -96.50 5.46 33.61
CA GLU A 12 -97.87 5.96 33.42
C GLU A 12 -97.84 7.32 32.73
N THR A 13 -98.63 7.42 31.67
CA THR A 13 -98.88 8.59 30.82
C THR A 13 -98.94 9.91 31.61
N SER A 14 -97.82 10.63 31.67
CA SER A 14 -97.81 12.02 32.15
C SER A 14 -98.33 12.93 31.03
N ARG A 15 -99.52 13.51 31.25
CA ARG A 15 -99.90 14.74 30.56
C ARG A 15 -98.90 15.82 30.99
N GLY A 16 -98.41 16.59 30.03
CA GLY A 16 -97.22 17.44 30.15
C GLY A 16 -97.03 18.18 31.49
N ILE A 17 -95.75 18.40 31.83
CA ILE A 17 -95.28 19.11 33.02
C ILE A 17 -96.07 20.41 33.25
N ILE A 18 -96.61 20.59 34.46
CA ILE A 18 -97.53 21.69 34.79
C ILE A 18 -96.76 22.94 35.21
N GLY A 19 -95.63 22.77 35.91
CA GLY A 19 -94.86 23.89 36.42
C GLY A 19 -93.48 23.50 36.92
N LEU A 20 -92.64 24.51 37.10
CA LEU A 20 -91.26 24.39 37.56
C LEU A 20 -91.10 25.26 38.82
N CYS A 21 -90.54 24.70 39.88
CA CYS A 21 -90.38 25.34 41.19
C CYS A 21 -88.92 25.22 41.63
N SER A 22 -88.33 26.30 42.14
CA SER A 22 -86.97 26.28 42.71
C SER A 22 -87.06 26.19 44.23
N ASP A 23 -86.33 25.25 44.84
CA ASP A 23 -86.11 25.27 46.30
C ASP A 23 -84.98 26.28 46.63
N PRO A 24 -85.28 27.42 47.29
CA PRO A 24 -84.31 28.47 47.58
C PRO A 24 -83.20 28.02 48.55
N SER A 25 -83.42 26.93 49.30
CA SER A 25 -82.49 26.47 50.33
C SER A 25 -81.43 25.51 49.80
N THR A 26 -81.77 24.72 48.77
CA THR A 26 -80.86 23.75 48.14
C THR A 26 -80.38 24.19 46.76
N GLY A 27 -81.00 25.23 46.17
CA GLY A 27 -80.66 25.72 44.82
C GLY A 27 -81.05 24.75 43.71
N LEU A 28 -81.84 23.72 44.01
CA LEU A 28 -82.31 22.71 43.06
C LEU A 28 -83.65 23.12 42.45
N PHE A 29 -83.80 22.79 41.16
CA PHE A 29 -85.05 23.01 40.43
C PHE A 29 -85.84 21.70 40.40
N TYR A 30 -87.15 21.80 40.60
CA TYR A 30 -88.07 20.68 40.53
C TYR A 30 -89.14 20.97 39.48
N ALA A 31 -89.35 20.04 38.55
CA ALA A 31 -90.46 20.05 37.61
C ALA A 31 -91.50 19.06 38.12
N TYR A 32 -92.78 19.43 38.15
CA TYR A 32 -93.83 18.54 38.64
C TYR A 32 -94.97 18.37 37.63
N ASP A 33 -95.54 17.17 37.62
CA ASP A 33 -96.80 16.84 36.96
C ASP A 33 -97.91 16.60 38.02
N GLU A 34 -99.10 16.13 37.61
CA GLU A 34 -100.22 15.89 38.54
C GLU A 34 -99.95 14.76 39.56
N SER A 35 -98.92 13.94 39.31
CA SER A 35 -98.65 12.66 39.97
C SER A 35 -97.20 12.44 40.44
N SER A 36 -96.23 13.20 39.92
CA SER A 36 -94.79 12.98 40.09
C SER A 36 -94.02 14.30 40.17
N ILE A 37 -92.96 14.32 40.99
CA ILE A 37 -92.01 15.44 41.10
C ILE A 37 -90.65 14.97 40.59
N PHE A 38 -90.16 15.63 39.54
CA PHE A 38 -88.85 15.41 38.95
C PHE A 38 -87.85 16.44 39.47
N GLN A 39 -86.69 15.99 39.92
CA GLN A 39 -85.57 16.88 40.23
C GLN A 39 -84.80 17.18 38.93
N VAL A 40 -84.68 18.46 38.60
CA VAL A 40 -83.86 18.94 37.48
C VAL A 40 -82.47 19.25 38.05
N SER A 41 -81.52 18.34 37.85
CA SER A 41 -80.12 18.56 38.18
C SER A 41 -79.42 19.28 37.03
N THR A 42 -78.94 20.51 37.28
CA THR A 42 -78.01 21.23 36.40
C THR A 42 -76.59 20.69 36.60
N SER A 43 -76.38 19.41 36.33
CA SER A 43 -75.05 18.81 36.28
C SER A 43 -74.52 18.95 34.86
N ASP A 44 -73.47 19.77 34.70
CA ASP A 44 -72.67 19.92 33.48
C ASP A 44 -73.30 20.72 32.31
N GLU A 45 -73.72 21.97 32.57
CA GLU A 45 -74.20 22.92 31.55
C GLU A 45 -73.24 23.12 30.36
N GLY A 46 -71.95 22.80 30.53
CA GLY A 46 -70.93 22.93 29.49
C GLY A 46 -70.88 21.76 28.50
N CYS A 47 -71.63 20.66 28.71
CA CYS A 47 -71.48 19.45 27.90
C CYS A 47 -71.94 19.62 26.43
N ASP A 48 -73.07 20.32 26.21
CA ASP A 48 -73.64 20.58 24.88
C ASP A 48 -73.50 22.03 24.43
N MET A 49 -72.81 22.85 25.22
CA MET A 49 -72.56 24.26 24.91
C MET A 49 -71.83 24.44 23.57
N TRP A 50 -71.04 23.44 23.14
CA TRP A 50 -70.40 23.44 21.82
C TRP A 50 -71.42 23.39 20.65
N GLN A 51 -72.57 22.71 20.80
CA GLN A 51 -73.63 22.65 19.78
C GLN A 51 -74.31 24.00 19.62
N VAL A 52 -74.59 24.67 20.75
CA VAL A 52 -75.19 26.01 20.75
C VAL A 52 -74.25 27.01 20.06
N TYR A 53 -72.96 26.98 20.37
CA TYR A 53 -71.98 27.83 19.68
C TYR A 53 -71.78 27.46 18.21
N LEU A 54 -71.96 26.18 17.85
CA LEU A 54 -71.90 25.71 16.48
C LEU A 54 -73.08 26.25 15.65
N ASP A 55 -74.29 26.21 16.20
CA ASP A 55 -75.49 26.76 15.57
C ASP A 55 -75.40 28.30 15.40
N MET A 56 -74.68 28.97 16.30
CA MET A 56 -74.37 30.40 16.22
C MET A 56 -73.20 30.73 15.27
N ASN A 57 -72.61 29.74 14.58
CA ASN A 57 -71.42 29.87 13.72
C ASN A 57 -70.16 30.42 14.45
N HIS A 58 -70.10 30.33 15.78
CA HIS A 58 -68.94 30.71 16.58
C HIS A 58 -67.99 29.53 16.78
N TYR A 59 -67.32 29.11 15.70
CA TYR A 59 -66.51 27.89 15.66
C TYR A 59 -65.35 27.86 16.69
N ALA A 60 -64.69 29.00 16.93
CA ALA A 60 -63.60 29.08 17.92
C ALA A 60 -64.08 28.86 19.36
N ALA A 61 -65.26 29.41 19.70
CA ALA A 61 -65.89 29.17 21.00
C ALA A 61 -66.36 27.70 21.10
N ALA A 62 -66.97 27.17 20.04
CA ALA A 62 -67.40 25.78 19.99
C ALA A 62 -66.23 24.80 20.24
N LEU A 63 -65.09 24.98 19.57
CA LEU A 63 -63.89 24.14 19.75
C LEU A 63 -63.32 24.20 21.17
N SER A 64 -63.44 25.34 21.86
CA SER A 64 -62.98 25.49 23.24
C SER A 64 -63.84 24.72 24.25
N HIS A 65 -65.13 24.53 23.93
CA HIS A 65 -66.09 23.79 24.75
C HIS A 65 -66.20 22.30 24.35
N CYS A 66 -65.63 21.88 23.21
CA CYS A 66 -65.56 20.46 22.84
C CYS A 66 -64.67 19.67 23.80
N ARG A 67 -65.19 18.59 24.38
CA ARG A 67 -64.43 17.67 25.25
C ARG A 67 -63.90 16.48 24.46
N ASN A 68 -64.74 15.92 23.60
CA ASN A 68 -64.41 14.71 22.85
C ASN A 68 -63.83 15.02 21.46
N PRO A 69 -62.91 14.18 20.93
CA PRO A 69 -62.44 14.30 19.55
C PRO A 69 -63.57 14.25 18.52
N PHE A 70 -64.60 13.42 18.75
CA PHE A 70 -65.78 13.36 17.88
C PHE A 70 -66.56 14.69 17.83
N GLN A 71 -66.66 15.41 18.94
CA GLN A 71 -67.29 16.73 18.97
C GLN A 71 -66.47 17.76 18.17
N ARG A 72 -65.13 17.70 18.29
CA ARG A 72 -64.23 18.54 17.50
C ARG A 72 -64.33 18.25 16.01
N ASP A 73 -64.39 16.98 15.63
CA ASP A 73 -64.59 16.55 14.24
C ASP A 73 -65.91 17.08 13.67
N GLN A 74 -66.98 17.11 14.47
CA GLN A 74 -68.28 17.65 14.04
C GLN A 74 -68.19 19.16 13.78
N VAL A 75 -67.50 19.91 14.64
CA VAL A 75 -67.27 21.35 14.44
C VAL A 75 -66.41 21.59 13.19
N TYR A 76 -65.34 20.82 13.00
CA TYR A 76 -64.50 20.92 11.80
C TYR A 76 -65.24 20.52 10.53
N LEU A 77 -66.15 19.55 10.59
CA LEU A 77 -66.99 19.16 9.45
C LEU A 77 -67.88 20.31 8.99
N VAL A 78 -68.62 20.93 9.92
CA VAL A 78 -69.50 22.06 9.60
C VAL A 78 -68.70 23.25 9.10
N GLN A 79 -67.54 23.52 9.70
CA GLN A 79 -66.64 24.59 9.26
C GLN A 79 -66.06 24.31 7.85
N ALA A 80 -65.71 23.05 7.57
CA ALA A 80 -65.19 22.64 6.28
C ALA A 80 -66.28 22.68 5.19
N ASP A 81 -67.49 22.17 5.47
CA ASP A 81 -68.63 22.21 4.54
C ASP A 81 -69.07 23.67 4.25
N ALA A 82 -69.02 24.56 5.24
CA ALA A 82 -69.28 25.98 5.05
C ALA A 82 -68.23 26.64 4.13
N ALA A 83 -66.94 26.38 4.36
CA ALA A 83 -65.87 26.86 3.49
C ALA A 83 -65.95 26.26 2.08
N PHE A 84 -66.36 24.99 1.97
CA PHE A 84 -66.54 24.30 0.69
C PHE A 84 -67.71 24.88 -0.11
N ALA A 85 -68.83 25.21 0.54
CA ALA A 85 -69.95 25.92 -0.06
C ALA A 85 -69.57 27.35 -0.50
N ALA A 86 -68.67 28.01 0.25
CA ALA A 86 -68.11 29.31 -0.10
C ALA A 86 -67.07 29.27 -1.24
N LYS A 87 -66.74 28.08 -1.77
CA LYS A 87 -65.68 27.84 -2.77
C LYS A 87 -64.27 28.17 -2.28
N GLU A 88 -64.07 28.27 -0.97
CA GLU A 88 -62.75 28.44 -0.35
C GLU A 88 -62.11 27.06 -0.13
N TYR A 89 -61.84 26.35 -1.23
CA TYR A 89 -61.44 24.94 -1.20
C TYR A 89 -60.15 24.68 -0.41
N TYR A 90 -59.20 25.62 -0.44
CA TYR A 90 -57.95 25.53 0.34
C TYR A 90 -58.19 25.52 1.85
N ILE A 91 -59.09 26.38 2.34
CA ILE A 91 -59.45 26.48 3.75
C ILE A 91 -60.25 25.24 4.15
N ALA A 92 -61.20 24.81 3.31
CA ALA A 92 -61.95 23.58 3.52
C ALA A 92 -61.02 22.37 3.66
N ALA A 93 -60.02 22.22 2.78
CA ALA A 93 -59.02 21.16 2.82
C ALA A 93 -58.26 21.11 4.15
N SER A 94 -57.88 22.28 4.68
CA SER A 94 -57.16 22.38 5.96
C SER A 94 -57.99 21.93 7.17
N PHE A 95 -59.31 22.13 7.13
CA PHE A 95 -60.23 21.68 8.18
C PHE A 95 -60.59 20.21 8.02
N TYR A 96 -60.86 19.73 6.80
CA TYR A 96 -61.10 18.31 6.54
C TYR A 96 -59.91 17.44 6.95
N ALA A 97 -58.67 17.92 6.81
CA ALA A 97 -57.48 17.17 7.22
C ALA A 97 -57.40 16.87 8.73
N LYS A 98 -58.09 17.68 9.56
CA LYS A 98 -58.13 17.53 11.03
C LYS A 98 -59.18 16.52 11.51
N ILE A 99 -60.11 16.12 10.64
CA ILE A 99 -61.16 15.16 10.95
C ILE A 99 -60.57 13.75 10.91
N ASN A 100 -60.86 12.93 11.93
CA ASN A 100 -60.29 11.59 12.04
C ASN A 100 -61.33 10.47 12.06
N TYR A 101 -62.54 10.72 12.58
CA TYR A 101 -63.50 9.67 12.92
C TYR A 101 -64.82 9.74 12.15
N ILE A 102 -65.25 10.92 11.69
CA ILE A 102 -66.59 11.11 11.13
C ILE A 102 -66.65 10.80 9.63
N LEU A 103 -65.65 11.24 8.88
CA LEU A 103 -65.56 11.02 7.44
C LEU A 103 -64.36 10.15 7.13
N SER A 104 -64.52 9.27 6.15
CA SER A 104 -63.41 8.49 5.61
C SER A 104 -62.51 9.35 4.72
N PHE A 105 -61.25 8.93 4.60
CA PHE A 105 -60.26 9.59 3.75
C PHE A 105 -60.71 9.60 2.28
N GLU A 106 -61.33 8.52 1.83
CA GLU A 106 -61.83 8.30 0.48
C GLU A 106 -62.99 9.25 0.16
N GLU A 107 -63.94 9.42 1.08
CA GLU A 107 -65.07 10.34 0.90
C GLU A 107 -64.61 11.78 0.70
N ILE A 108 -63.68 12.26 1.53
CA ILE A 108 -63.13 13.62 1.41
C ILE A 108 -62.35 13.76 0.10
N SER A 109 -61.52 12.78 -0.23
CA SER A 109 -60.72 12.81 -1.46
C SER A 109 -61.60 12.83 -2.71
N LEU A 110 -62.67 12.01 -2.75
CA LEU A 110 -63.64 11.98 -3.85
C LEU A 110 -64.39 13.31 -3.99
N LYS A 111 -64.71 14.01 -2.88
CA LYS A 111 -65.30 15.35 -2.95
C LYS A 111 -64.42 16.31 -3.75
N PHE A 112 -63.12 16.39 -3.47
CA PHE A 112 -62.20 17.28 -4.20
C PHE A 112 -61.97 16.84 -5.65
N ILE A 113 -61.84 15.53 -5.91
CA ILE A 113 -61.68 14.98 -7.26
C ILE A 113 -62.89 15.30 -8.13
N SER A 114 -64.12 15.20 -7.58
CA SER A 114 -65.36 15.45 -8.33
C SER A 114 -65.50 16.90 -8.82
N ILE A 115 -64.92 17.86 -8.11
CA ILE A 115 -64.91 19.29 -8.48
C ILE A 115 -63.74 19.60 -9.42
N GLY A 116 -62.71 18.76 -9.43
CA GLY A 116 -61.49 18.96 -10.23
C GLY A 116 -60.46 19.87 -9.56
N GLU A 117 -60.64 20.19 -8.27
CA GLU A 117 -59.75 21.08 -7.50
C GLU A 117 -58.56 20.29 -6.92
N GLN A 118 -57.55 20.06 -7.76
CA GLN A 118 -56.34 19.28 -7.40
C GLN A 118 -55.44 20.00 -6.40
N ASP A 119 -55.39 21.33 -6.43
CA ASP A 119 -54.55 22.12 -5.51
C ASP A 119 -55.04 22.01 -4.06
N ALA A 120 -56.37 22.08 -3.87
CA ALA A 120 -57.00 21.88 -2.56
C ALA A 120 -56.83 20.44 -2.06
N LEU A 121 -56.92 19.46 -2.95
CA LEU A 121 -56.64 18.06 -2.63
C LEU A 121 -55.18 17.88 -2.15
N ARG A 122 -54.21 18.49 -2.84
CA ARG A 122 -52.80 18.47 -2.41
C ARG A 122 -52.63 19.06 -1.01
N THR A 123 -53.26 20.20 -0.71
CA THR A 123 -53.23 20.79 0.64
C THR A 123 -53.84 19.84 1.68
N PHE A 124 -54.95 19.19 1.36
CA PHE A 124 -55.56 18.18 2.24
C PHE A 124 -54.58 17.04 2.53
N LEU A 125 -53.94 16.47 1.50
CA LEU A 125 -52.97 15.38 1.65
C LEU A 125 -51.76 15.79 2.50
N LEU A 126 -51.20 16.98 2.29
CA LEU A 126 -50.04 17.48 3.06
C LEU A 126 -50.40 17.69 4.53
N ARG A 127 -51.56 18.33 4.80
CA ARG A 127 -52.05 18.52 6.17
C ARG A 127 -52.42 17.20 6.85
N ARG A 128 -52.89 16.22 6.07
CA ARG A 128 -53.16 14.88 6.57
C ARG A 128 -51.86 14.18 6.95
N LEU A 129 -50.81 14.34 6.14
CA LEU A 129 -49.48 13.80 6.39
C LEU A 129 -48.86 14.37 7.69
N ASP A 130 -49.06 15.66 7.98
CA ASP A 130 -48.64 16.28 9.26
C ASP A 130 -49.30 15.63 10.50
N ASN A 131 -50.51 15.09 10.36
CA ASN A 131 -51.28 14.50 11.45
C ASN A 131 -51.02 12.99 11.64
N LEU A 132 -50.32 12.34 10.71
CA LEU A 132 -50.01 10.91 10.79
C LEU A 132 -48.80 10.64 11.68
N THR A 133 -48.83 9.49 12.36
CA THR A 133 -47.71 9.08 13.23
C THR A 133 -46.69 8.26 12.44
N LYS A 134 -45.45 8.19 12.92
CA LYS A 134 -44.36 7.43 12.27
C LYS A 134 -44.61 5.92 12.17
N GLU A 135 -45.64 5.41 12.85
CA GLU A 135 -46.05 4.00 12.81
C GLU A 135 -46.78 3.66 11.51
N ASP A 136 -47.46 4.64 10.90
CA ASP A 136 -48.31 4.48 9.72
C ASP A 136 -47.53 4.54 8.38
N LYS A 137 -46.36 3.89 8.32
CA LYS A 137 -45.41 4.00 7.19
C LYS A 137 -46.04 3.79 5.83
N MET A 138 -46.90 2.77 5.68
CA MET A 138 -47.58 2.47 4.41
C MET A 138 -48.50 3.61 3.96
N GLN A 139 -49.26 4.19 4.89
CA GLN A 139 -50.17 5.30 4.59
C GLN A 139 -49.38 6.55 4.23
N ILE A 140 -48.30 6.84 4.97
CA ILE A 140 -47.44 7.99 4.67
C ILE A 140 -46.79 7.82 3.29
N THR A 141 -46.26 6.64 2.94
CA THR A 141 -45.68 6.39 1.61
C THR A 141 -46.71 6.56 0.49
N MET A 142 -47.92 6.01 0.64
CA MET A 142 -48.97 6.14 -0.38
C MET A 142 -49.42 7.60 -0.57
N ILE A 143 -49.67 8.31 0.54
CA ILE A 143 -50.07 9.72 0.51
C ILE A 143 -48.92 10.59 -0.06
N SER A 144 -47.67 10.31 0.31
CA SER A 144 -46.51 11.04 -0.21
C SER A 144 -46.30 10.80 -1.71
N THR A 145 -46.52 9.58 -2.18
CA THR A 145 -46.44 9.23 -3.61
C THR A 145 -47.53 9.95 -4.39
N TRP A 146 -48.75 9.97 -3.86
CA TRP A 146 -49.85 10.72 -4.49
C TRP A 146 -49.62 12.23 -4.47
N ALA A 147 -49.14 12.79 -3.36
CA ALA A 147 -48.77 14.19 -3.28
C ALA A 147 -47.66 14.54 -4.30
N THR A 148 -46.68 13.66 -4.51
CA THR A 148 -45.64 13.80 -5.53
C THR A 148 -46.25 13.90 -6.93
N GLU A 149 -47.21 13.02 -7.25
CA GLU A 149 -47.93 13.07 -8.54
C GLU A 149 -48.71 14.38 -8.72
N LEU A 150 -49.40 14.86 -7.68
CA LEU A 150 -50.13 16.13 -7.72
C LEU A 150 -49.20 17.33 -7.88
N TYR A 151 -48.02 17.33 -7.24
CA TYR A 151 -47.01 18.35 -7.48
C TYR A 151 -46.54 18.33 -8.94
N LEU A 152 -46.26 17.16 -9.50
CA LEU A 152 -45.81 17.03 -10.89
C LEU A 152 -46.88 17.48 -11.89
N ASP A 153 -48.15 17.10 -11.67
CA ASP A 153 -49.28 17.58 -12.48
C ASP A 153 -49.42 19.10 -12.41
N LYS A 154 -49.38 19.69 -11.21
CA LYS A 154 -49.45 21.14 -11.04
C LYS A 154 -48.31 21.85 -11.77
N ILE A 155 -47.09 21.35 -11.64
CA ILE A 155 -45.95 21.99 -12.32
C ILE A 155 -46.08 21.86 -13.85
N ASN A 156 -46.54 20.72 -14.37
CA ASN A 156 -46.77 20.54 -15.80
C ASN A 156 -47.91 21.43 -16.33
N ARG A 157 -48.99 21.64 -15.57
CA ARG A 157 -50.05 22.60 -15.91
C ARG A 157 -49.50 24.02 -16.02
N LEU A 158 -48.72 24.46 -15.03
CA LEU A 158 -48.10 25.80 -15.05
C LEU A 158 -47.17 25.98 -16.27
N LEU A 159 -46.41 24.95 -16.66
CA LEU A 159 -45.58 24.99 -17.87
C LEU A 159 -46.41 25.12 -19.15
N LEU A 160 -47.52 24.38 -19.26
CA LEU A 160 -48.41 24.45 -20.42
C LEU A 160 -49.09 25.82 -20.50
N GLU A 161 -49.54 26.36 -19.37
CA GLU A 161 -50.14 27.69 -19.26
C GLU A 161 -49.13 28.79 -19.66
N ASP A 162 -47.90 28.75 -19.15
CA ASP A 162 -46.83 29.70 -19.52
C ASP A 162 -46.48 29.64 -21.01
N THR A 163 -46.49 28.44 -21.62
CA THR A 163 -46.22 28.28 -23.06
C THR A 163 -47.31 28.95 -23.91
N THR A 164 -48.59 28.87 -23.49
CA THR A 164 -49.70 29.52 -24.20
C THR A 164 -49.68 31.05 -24.07
N VAL A 165 -49.27 31.57 -22.90
CA VAL A 165 -49.18 33.02 -22.65
C VAL A 165 -48.00 33.64 -23.39
N THR A 166 -46.87 32.92 -23.49
CA THR A 166 -45.66 33.39 -24.20
C THR A 166 -45.88 33.54 -25.71
N ILE A 167 -46.79 32.77 -26.31
CA ILE A 167 -47.16 32.90 -27.74
C ILE A 167 -47.99 34.17 -28.00
N ILE A 168 -48.70 34.69 -26.98
CA ILE A 168 -49.66 35.80 -27.12
C ILE A 168 -49.02 37.16 -26.82
N ASN A 169 -48.02 37.25 -25.91
CA ASN A 169 -47.42 38.53 -25.50
C ASN A 169 -45.88 38.48 -25.53
N SER A 170 -45.28 39.22 -26.47
CA SER A 170 -43.83 39.22 -26.75
C SER A 170 -42.97 40.11 -25.84
N VAL A 171 -43.40 40.47 -24.62
CA VAL A 171 -42.55 41.21 -23.66
C VAL A 171 -42.96 40.91 -22.20
N ALA A 172 -42.68 39.72 -21.70
CA ALA A 172 -42.60 39.47 -20.25
C ALA A 172 -41.46 38.50 -19.96
N GLU A 173 -40.70 38.79 -18.90
CA GLU A 173 -39.51 38.04 -18.48
C GLU A 173 -39.82 36.55 -18.18
N PRO A 174 -38.83 35.66 -18.34
CA PRO A 174 -39.07 34.27 -18.77
C PRO A 174 -39.18 33.25 -17.63
N ASN A 175 -39.80 33.57 -16.50
CA ASN A 175 -40.06 32.59 -15.42
C ASN A 175 -41.18 33.12 -14.52
N SER A 176 -42.39 32.55 -14.62
CA SER A 176 -43.47 32.87 -13.68
C SER A 176 -42.97 32.62 -12.24
N SER A 177 -43.07 33.63 -11.38
CA SER A 177 -42.63 33.53 -9.98
C SER A 177 -43.32 32.38 -9.24
N GLU A 178 -44.54 32.06 -9.66
CA GLU A 178 -45.36 30.96 -9.16
C GLU A 178 -44.78 29.59 -9.53
N TYR A 179 -44.39 29.37 -10.80
CA TYR A 179 -43.73 28.13 -11.21
C TYR A 179 -42.49 27.83 -10.37
N ARG A 180 -41.60 28.83 -10.22
CA ARG A 180 -40.37 28.66 -9.44
C ARG A 180 -40.66 28.45 -7.95
N SER A 181 -41.71 29.07 -7.42
CA SER A 181 -42.16 28.85 -6.04
C SER A 181 -42.63 27.42 -5.82
N ILE A 182 -43.47 26.88 -6.71
CA ILE A 182 -43.98 25.50 -6.60
C ILE A 182 -42.86 24.48 -6.79
N VAL A 183 -41.91 24.72 -7.70
CA VAL A 183 -40.74 23.84 -7.86
C VAL A 183 -39.88 23.83 -6.60
N ASN A 184 -39.67 24.98 -5.95
CA ASN A 184 -38.94 25.05 -4.69
C ASN A 184 -39.69 24.36 -3.54
N GLU A 185 -41.00 24.55 -3.45
CA GLU A 185 -41.87 23.84 -2.50
C GLU A 185 -41.78 22.32 -2.70
N PHE A 186 -41.84 21.87 -3.96
CA PHE A 186 -41.70 20.46 -4.30
C PHE A 186 -40.32 19.90 -3.92
N ARG A 187 -39.23 20.64 -4.17
CA ARG A 187 -37.88 20.24 -3.73
C ARG A 187 -37.76 20.15 -2.21
N ALA A 188 -38.35 21.09 -1.48
CA ALA A 188 -38.42 21.03 -0.02
C ALA A 188 -39.20 19.77 0.44
N PHE A 189 -40.36 19.50 -0.18
CA PHE A 189 -41.14 18.31 0.10
C PHE A 189 -40.39 17.00 -0.15
N LEU A 190 -39.66 16.90 -1.28
CA LEU A 190 -38.82 15.73 -1.58
C LEU A 190 -37.69 15.54 -0.56
N SER A 191 -37.10 16.63 -0.08
CA SER A 191 -36.07 16.60 0.98
C SER A 191 -36.66 16.12 2.31
N ASP A 192 -37.82 16.60 2.69
CA ASP A 192 -38.49 16.23 3.94
C ASP A 192 -39.01 14.78 3.91
N SER A 193 -39.48 14.33 2.75
CA SER A 193 -40.09 13.01 2.55
C SER A 193 -39.09 11.93 2.10
N LYS A 194 -37.78 12.22 2.10
CA LYS A 194 -36.74 11.34 1.53
C LYS A 194 -36.76 9.91 2.09
N ASP A 195 -37.07 9.74 3.38
CA ASP A 195 -36.97 8.43 4.06
C ASP A 195 -38.25 7.60 3.89
N VAL A 196 -39.35 8.25 3.46
CA VAL A 196 -40.67 7.62 3.36
C VAL A 196 -41.05 7.29 1.92
N LEU A 197 -40.54 8.05 0.96
CA LEU A 197 -40.77 7.80 -0.46
C LEU A 197 -40.02 6.56 -0.94
N ASP A 198 -40.74 5.69 -1.65
CA ASP A 198 -40.17 4.56 -2.39
C ASP A 198 -39.34 5.07 -3.56
N GLU A 199 -38.09 4.62 -3.62
CA GLU A 199 -37.10 5.10 -4.57
C GLU A 199 -37.45 4.74 -6.02
N ALA A 200 -37.79 3.48 -6.27
CA ALA A 200 -38.07 3.00 -7.62
C ALA A 200 -39.33 3.64 -8.22
N THR A 201 -40.38 3.82 -7.40
CA THR A 201 -41.64 4.42 -7.84
C THR A 201 -41.47 5.92 -8.09
N THR A 202 -40.82 6.64 -7.17
CA THR A 202 -40.61 8.09 -7.29
C THR A 202 -39.74 8.42 -8.51
N MET A 203 -38.69 7.65 -8.76
CA MET A 203 -37.84 7.82 -9.94
C MET A 203 -38.63 7.61 -11.24
N LYS A 204 -39.41 6.53 -11.34
CA LYS A 204 -40.26 6.28 -12.52
C LYS A 204 -41.30 7.38 -12.76
N LEU A 205 -41.86 7.95 -11.69
CA LEU A 205 -42.76 9.10 -11.79
C LEU A 205 -42.04 10.34 -12.30
N LEU A 206 -40.85 10.64 -11.80
CA LEU A 206 -40.07 11.78 -12.29
C LEU A 206 -39.64 11.61 -13.76
N GLU A 207 -39.29 10.38 -14.17
CA GLU A 207 -38.98 10.03 -15.55
C GLU A 207 -40.20 10.16 -16.47
N SER A 208 -41.36 9.64 -16.06
CA SER A 208 -42.58 9.65 -16.89
C SER A 208 -43.13 11.07 -17.11
N TYR A 209 -42.98 11.94 -16.11
CA TYR A 209 -43.33 13.36 -16.22
C TYR A 209 -42.24 14.20 -16.90
N GLY A 210 -41.08 13.62 -17.26
CA GLY A 210 -40.00 14.28 -18.00
C GLY A 210 -39.17 15.27 -17.18
N ARG A 211 -39.14 15.13 -15.84
CA ARG A 211 -38.54 16.10 -14.92
C ARG A 211 -37.16 15.70 -14.47
N VAL A 212 -36.20 15.89 -15.39
CA VAL A 212 -34.83 15.42 -15.22
C VAL A 212 -34.08 16.17 -14.11
N ASP A 213 -34.30 17.48 -13.94
CA ASP A 213 -33.62 18.27 -12.89
C ASP A 213 -34.06 17.84 -11.47
N GLU A 214 -35.35 17.60 -11.28
CA GLU A 214 -35.90 17.10 -10.02
C GLU A 214 -35.53 15.63 -9.76
N LEU A 215 -35.42 14.82 -10.82
CA LEU A 215 -34.90 13.45 -10.76
C LEU A 215 -33.47 13.43 -10.24
N VAL A 216 -32.61 14.30 -10.77
CA VAL A 216 -31.21 14.42 -10.35
C VAL A 216 -31.12 14.91 -8.90
N TYR A 217 -32.00 15.85 -8.52
CA TYR A 217 -32.11 16.31 -7.13
C TYR A 217 -32.50 15.17 -6.18
N PHE A 218 -33.53 14.38 -6.51
CA PHE A 218 -33.97 13.23 -5.72
C PHE A 218 -32.92 12.11 -5.67
N ALA A 219 -32.27 11.80 -6.80
CA ALA A 219 -31.15 10.85 -6.86
C ALA A 219 -29.98 11.30 -5.98
N GLY A 220 -29.70 12.61 -5.90
CA GLY A 220 -28.72 13.18 -4.98
C GLY A 220 -29.08 13.01 -3.50
N LEU A 221 -30.37 13.12 -3.15
CA LEU A 221 -30.87 12.91 -1.79
C LEU A 221 -30.80 11.44 -1.35
N LYS A 222 -31.04 10.50 -2.28
CA LYS A 222 -30.94 9.05 -2.07
C LYS A 222 -29.53 8.50 -2.25
N GLU A 223 -28.54 9.36 -2.50
CA GLU A 223 -27.14 8.99 -2.74
C GLU A 223 -26.91 8.09 -3.99
N GLN A 224 -27.82 8.14 -4.97
CA GLN A 224 -27.66 7.49 -6.28
C GLN A 224 -26.78 8.35 -7.21
N TYR A 225 -25.49 8.45 -6.87
CA TYR A 225 -24.54 9.30 -7.58
C TYR A 225 -24.31 8.88 -9.04
N GLU A 226 -24.55 7.62 -9.41
CA GLU A 226 -24.39 7.13 -10.78
C GLU A 226 -25.29 7.87 -11.78
N ILE A 227 -26.56 8.04 -11.43
CA ILE A 227 -27.56 8.70 -12.28
C ILE A 227 -27.25 10.19 -12.38
N VAL A 228 -26.89 10.80 -11.24
CA VAL A 228 -26.52 12.22 -11.15
C VAL A 228 -25.32 12.53 -12.07
N VAL A 229 -24.27 11.70 -12.00
CA VAL A 229 -23.06 11.89 -12.81
C VAL A 229 -23.34 11.62 -14.29
N HIS A 230 -24.10 10.56 -14.60
CA HIS A 230 -24.49 10.26 -15.98
C HIS A 230 -25.26 11.42 -16.63
N HIS A 231 -26.19 12.02 -15.89
CA HIS A 231 -26.94 13.18 -16.36
C HIS A 231 -26.05 14.39 -16.64
N TYR A 232 -25.15 14.76 -15.71
CA TYR A 232 -24.24 15.88 -15.94
C TYR A 232 -23.29 15.64 -17.12
N ILE A 233 -22.85 14.40 -17.34
CA ILE A 233 -22.04 14.04 -18.51
C ILE A 233 -22.85 14.21 -19.80
N GLN A 234 -24.12 13.78 -19.84
CA GLN A 234 -24.99 13.97 -21.00
C GLN A 234 -25.23 15.45 -21.32
N GLN A 235 -25.33 16.30 -20.29
CA GLN A 235 -25.45 17.76 -20.45
C GLN A 235 -24.15 18.45 -20.85
N GLY A 236 -23.01 17.75 -20.82
CA GLY A 236 -21.69 18.32 -21.08
C GLY A 236 -21.10 19.12 -19.92
N GLU A 237 -21.67 18.99 -18.71
CA GLU A 237 -21.30 19.74 -17.51
C GLU A 237 -20.28 18.94 -16.67
N ALA A 238 -19.05 18.80 -17.19
CA ALA A 238 -17.97 18.04 -16.54
C ALA A 238 -17.69 18.50 -15.10
N ARG A 239 -17.67 19.82 -14.89
CA ARG A 239 -17.40 20.43 -13.58
C ARG A 239 -18.35 19.96 -12.48
N LYS A 240 -19.66 20.01 -12.74
CA LYS A 240 -20.69 19.60 -11.78
C LYS A 240 -20.60 18.10 -11.50
N ALA A 241 -20.32 17.30 -12.53
CA ALA A 241 -20.09 15.86 -12.37
C ALA A 241 -18.87 15.59 -11.46
N LEU A 242 -17.76 16.30 -11.67
CA LEU A 242 -16.55 16.17 -10.86
C LEU A 242 -16.77 16.62 -9.41
N GLU A 243 -17.50 17.72 -9.18
CA GLU A 243 -17.87 18.20 -7.83
C GLU A 243 -18.67 17.15 -7.06
N VAL A 244 -19.55 16.41 -7.73
CA VAL A 244 -20.27 15.28 -7.11
C VAL A 244 -19.31 14.14 -6.79
N LEU A 245 -18.44 13.76 -7.73
CA LEU A 245 -17.46 12.66 -7.56
C LEU A 245 -16.39 12.93 -6.49
N GLN A 246 -16.08 14.21 -6.20
CA GLN A 246 -15.13 14.60 -5.16
C GLN A 246 -15.69 14.45 -3.73
N ARG A 247 -17.00 14.25 -3.56
CA ARG A 247 -17.61 14.09 -2.24
C ARG A 247 -17.13 12.79 -1.57
N ARG A 248 -16.92 12.84 -0.26
CA ARG A 248 -16.37 11.70 0.51
C ARG A 248 -17.27 10.46 0.52
N ASN A 249 -18.57 10.62 0.30
CA ASN A 249 -19.55 9.53 0.32
C ASN A 249 -19.60 8.73 -1.00
N VAL A 250 -18.92 9.20 -2.06
CA VAL A 250 -18.99 8.58 -3.38
C VAL A 250 -17.96 7.45 -3.49
N PRO A 251 -18.35 6.24 -3.93
CA PRO A 251 -17.41 5.15 -4.15
C PRO A 251 -16.46 5.48 -5.31
N VAL A 252 -15.18 5.18 -5.11
CA VAL A 252 -14.11 5.43 -6.08
C VAL A 252 -14.33 4.67 -7.40
N ASP A 253 -15.08 3.57 -7.37
CA ASP A 253 -15.40 2.78 -8.56
C ASP A 253 -16.23 3.56 -9.61
N LEU A 254 -17.06 4.51 -9.19
CA LEU A 254 -17.78 5.40 -10.10
C LEU A 254 -16.83 6.31 -10.87
N VAL A 255 -15.74 6.77 -10.23
CA VAL A 255 -14.72 7.58 -10.90
C VAL A 255 -14.06 6.80 -12.02
N TYR A 256 -13.73 5.52 -11.82
CA TYR A 256 -13.16 4.69 -12.88
C TYR A 256 -14.15 4.40 -14.01
N LYS A 257 -15.44 4.21 -13.69
CA LYS A 257 -16.49 3.96 -14.69
C LYS A 257 -16.69 5.16 -15.62
N PHE A 258 -16.76 6.37 -15.06
CA PHE A 258 -17.00 7.59 -15.83
C PHE A 258 -15.73 8.30 -16.31
N ALA A 259 -14.54 7.87 -15.88
CA ALA A 259 -13.27 8.44 -16.30
C ALA A 259 -13.10 8.56 -17.84
N PRO A 260 -13.46 7.55 -18.66
CA PRO A 260 -13.34 7.64 -20.12
C PRO A 260 -14.24 8.73 -20.72
N ASP A 261 -15.43 8.94 -20.17
CA ASP A 261 -16.38 9.91 -20.72
C ASP A 261 -16.04 11.34 -20.23
N LEU A 262 -15.59 11.47 -18.98
CA LEU A 262 -15.17 12.75 -18.40
C LEU A 262 -13.92 13.32 -19.08
N ILE A 263 -12.91 12.49 -19.34
CA ILE A 263 -11.67 12.96 -19.99
C ILE A 263 -11.90 13.39 -21.45
N MET A 264 -12.85 12.74 -22.14
CA MET A 264 -13.25 13.11 -23.50
C MET A 264 -14.05 14.41 -23.54
N LEU A 265 -14.77 14.72 -22.46
CA LEU A 265 -15.57 15.94 -22.34
C LEU A 265 -14.71 17.15 -21.94
N ASP A 266 -13.91 17.01 -20.88
CA ASP A 266 -12.96 18.02 -20.43
C ASP A 266 -11.73 17.36 -19.77
N ALA A 267 -10.62 17.32 -20.51
CA ALA A 267 -9.38 16.72 -20.04
C ALA A 267 -8.70 17.53 -18.93
N TYR A 268 -8.81 18.87 -18.95
CA TYR A 268 -8.13 19.73 -17.99
C TYR A 268 -8.74 19.62 -16.60
N GLU A 269 -10.05 19.82 -16.49
CA GLU A 269 -10.74 19.74 -15.19
C GLU A 269 -10.71 18.32 -14.62
N THR A 270 -10.83 17.31 -15.47
CA THR A 270 -10.77 15.89 -15.06
C THR A 270 -9.40 15.54 -14.48
N VAL A 271 -8.32 15.94 -15.15
CA VAL A 271 -6.95 15.68 -14.69
C VAL A 271 -6.64 16.42 -13.38
N GLU A 272 -7.01 17.69 -13.27
CA GLU A 272 -6.84 18.46 -12.02
C GLU A 272 -7.60 17.81 -10.86
N SER A 273 -8.83 17.32 -11.11
CA SER A 273 -9.59 16.56 -10.11
C SER A 273 -8.88 15.28 -9.68
N TRP A 274 -8.25 14.55 -10.61
CA TRP A 274 -7.45 13.38 -10.27
C TRP A 274 -6.19 13.74 -9.47
N MET A 275 -5.51 14.85 -9.80
CA MET A 275 -4.36 15.36 -9.04
C MET A 275 -4.75 15.75 -7.61
N MET A 276 -5.92 16.37 -7.42
CA MET A 276 -6.43 16.70 -6.09
C MET A 276 -6.77 15.46 -5.25
N ALA A 277 -7.25 14.38 -5.89
CA ALA A 277 -7.58 13.13 -5.21
C ALA A 277 -6.36 12.33 -4.73
N ARG A 278 -5.14 12.62 -5.26
CA ARG A 278 -3.85 12.01 -4.89
C ARG A 278 -3.94 10.50 -4.68
N ASN A 279 -3.77 10.05 -3.42
CA ASN A 279 -3.68 8.63 -3.04
C ASN A 279 -5.01 7.88 -3.03
N ARG A 280 -6.15 8.54 -3.31
CA ARG A 280 -7.45 7.85 -3.37
C ARG A 280 -7.65 7.07 -4.66
N LEU A 281 -6.95 7.46 -5.72
CA LEU A 281 -7.08 6.87 -7.05
C LEU A 281 -5.88 5.97 -7.35
N ASN A 282 -6.16 4.82 -7.97
CA ASN A 282 -5.17 3.92 -8.51
C ASN A 282 -4.92 4.30 -9.97
N PRO A 283 -3.74 4.84 -10.33
CA PRO A 283 -3.47 5.27 -11.69
C PRO A 283 -3.58 4.14 -12.73
N GLY A 284 -3.28 2.90 -12.34
CA GLY A 284 -3.40 1.73 -13.21
C GLY A 284 -4.83 1.49 -13.74
N LYS A 285 -5.87 1.77 -12.94
CA LYS A 285 -7.27 1.64 -13.37
C LYS A 285 -7.73 2.76 -14.30
N LEU A 286 -6.99 3.87 -14.37
CA LEU A 286 -7.26 5.01 -15.25
C LEU A 286 -6.56 4.88 -16.61
N ILE A 287 -5.62 3.94 -16.76
CA ILE A 287 -4.91 3.67 -18.02
C ILE A 287 -5.87 3.47 -19.20
N PRO A 288 -6.95 2.67 -19.12
CA PRO A 288 -7.88 2.50 -20.24
C PRO A 288 -8.54 3.79 -20.70
N ALA A 289 -8.91 4.67 -19.76
CA ALA A 289 -9.50 5.98 -20.05
C ALA A 289 -8.50 6.88 -20.78
N MET A 290 -7.26 6.95 -20.28
CA MET A 290 -6.19 7.72 -20.90
C MET A 290 -5.79 7.18 -22.28
N MET A 291 -5.75 5.86 -22.45
CA MET A 291 -5.42 5.24 -23.73
C MET A 291 -6.49 5.52 -24.79
N ARG A 292 -7.77 5.51 -24.42
CA ARG A 292 -8.87 5.89 -25.32
C ARG A 292 -8.71 7.32 -25.79
N TYR A 293 -8.48 8.24 -24.85
CA TYR A 293 -8.22 9.65 -25.14
C TYR A 293 -7.01 9.83 -26.08
N VAL A 294 -5.88 9.18 -25.79
CA VAL A 294 -4.66 9.27 -26.61
C VAL A 294 -4.81 8.67 -28.02
N SER A 295 -5.76 7.75 -28.21
CA SER A 295 -5.99 7.09 -29.49
C SER A 295 -6.77 7.97 -30.49
N GLU A 296 -7.55 8.93 -29.99
CA GLU A 296 -8.31 9.85 -30.83
C GLU A 296 -7.47 11.08 -31.20
N PRO A 297 -7.65 11.65 -32.40
CA PRO A 297 -6.90 12.82 -32.86
C PRO A 297 -7.40 14.08 -32.15
N HIS A 298 -6.64 14.50 -31.14
CA HIS A 298 -6.90 15.70 -30.33
C HIS A 298 -6.11 16.91 -30.84
N ALA A 299 -6.54 18.12 -30.47
CA ALA A 299 -5.74 19.31 -30.75
C ALA A 299 -4.38 19.20 -30.04
N LYS A 300 -3.31 19.73 -30.66
CA LYS A 300 -1.90 19.53 -30.24
C LYS A 300 -1.59 19.83 -28.75
N ASN A 301 -2.49 20.53 -28.05
CA ASN A 301 -2.30 20.90 -26.65
C ASN A 301 -2.97 19.94 -25.65
N GLU A 302 -3.97 19.16 -26.06
CA GLU A 302 -4.81 18.42 -25.12
C GLU A 302 -4.16 17.10 -24.65
N THR A 303 -3.20 16.56 -25.41
CA THR A 303 -2.39 15.40 -24.99
C THR A 303 -1.45 15.71 -23.83
N HIS A 304 -1.16 17.00 -23.58
CA HIS A 304 -0.25 17.41 -22.52
C HIS A 304 -0.84 17.19 -21.12
N GLU A 305 -2.17 17.25 -20.95
CA GLU A 305 -2.79 17.09 -19.62
C GLU A 305 -2.63 15.66 -19.09
N VAL A 306 -2.78 14.64 -19.96
CA VAL A 306 -2.50 13.25 -19.57
C VAL A 306 -1.04 13.07 -19.18
N ILE A 307 -0.11 13.70 -19.91
CA ILE A 307 1.32 13.66 -19.58
C ILE A 307 1.57 14.33 -18.23
N LYS A 308 0.95 15.49 -17.97
CA LYS A 308 1.04 16.21 -16.69
C LYS A 308 0.58 15.32 -15.53
N TYR A 309 -0.53 14.59 -15.70
CA TYR A 309 -1.00 13.63 -14.70
C TYR A 309 -0.04 12.45 -14.48
N LEU A 310 0.48 11.88 -15.56
CA LEU A 310 1.43 10.77 -15.47
C LEU A 310 2.75 11.21 -14.85
N GLU A 311 3.24 12.41 -15.15
CA GLU A 311 4.40 13.01 -14.49
C GLU A 311 4.15 13.21 -12.99
N PHE A 312 2.97 13.71 -12.60
CA PHE A 312 2.56 13.82 -11.20
C PHE A 312 2.54 12.44 -10.52
N CYS A 313 2.00 11.42 -11.21
CA CYS A 313 1.97 10.05 -10.72
C CYS A 313 3.37 9.45 -10.50
N VAL A 314 4.33 9.82 -11.34
CA VAL A 314 5.69 9.31 -11.29
C VAL A 314 6.55 10.08 -10.28
N LYS A 315 6.46 11.42 -10.24
CA LYS A 315 7.29 12.29 -9.39
C LYS A 315 6.76 12.47 -7.98
N ASP A 316 5.45 12.70 -7.83
CA ASP A 316 4.84 13.08 -6.54
C ASP A 316 4.19 11.89 -5.83
N LEU A 317 3.61 10.94 -6.58
CA LEU A 317 3.00 9.73 -6.01
C LEU A 317 3.99 8.55 -5.90
N ASN A 318 5.20 8.65 -6.48
CA ASN A 318 6.20 7.57 -6.57
C ASN A 318 5.55 6.22 -6.95
N ASN A 319 4.65 6.23 -7.93
CA ASN A 319 3.96 5.02 -8.34
C ASN A 319 4.98 4.01 -8.89
N VAL A 320 4.75 2.72 -8.66
CA VAL A 320 5.62 1.60 -9.04
C VAL A 320 5.02 0.81 -10.22
N ASP A 321 3.80 1.12 -10.64
CA ASP A 321 3.09 0.39 -11.69
C ASP A 321 3.79 0.50 -13.07
N PRO A 322 4.19 -0.62 -13.69
CA PRO A 322 4.79 -0.64 -15.02
C PRO A 322 3.89 -0.08 -16.12
N GLY A 323 2.57 -0.26 -16.00
CA GLY A 323 1.62 0.22 -17.01
C GLY A 323 1.64 1.74 -17.15
N VAL A 324 1.76 2.45 -16.04
CA VAL A 324 1.81 3.92 -15.99
C VAL A 324 3.10 4.44 -16.64
N HIS A 325 4.23 3.82 -16.32
CA HIS A 325 5.53 4.18 -16.91
C HIS A 325 5.59 3.84 -18.41
N ASN A 326 5.06 2.69 -18.81
CA ASN A 326 4.98 2.28 -20.21
C ASN A 326 4.07 3.22 -21.02
N LEU A 327 2.95 3.67 -20.45
CA LEU A 327 2.07 4.64 -21.08
C LEU A 327 2.76 6.01 -21.22
N LEU A 328 3.38 6.51 -20.15
CA LEU A 328 4.13 7.77 -20.18
C LEU A 328 5.25 7.74 -21.23
N LEU A 329 6.02 6.64 -21.26
CA LEU A 329 7.05 6.41 -22.27
C LEU A 329 6.45 6.44 -23.68
N SER A 330 5.28 5.84 -23.87
CA SER A 330 4.64 5.84 -25.19
C SER A 330 4.19 7.21 -25.66
N LEU A 331 3.80 8.08 -24.74
CA LEU A 331 3.47 9.47 -25.04
C LEU A 331 4.71 10.30 -25.34
N TYR A 332 5.81 10.08 -24.60
CA TYR A 332 7.08 10.74 -24.88
C TYR A 332 7.68 10.30 -26.21
N ALA A 333 7.59 9.02 -26.58
CA ALA A 333 8.11 8.53 -27.86
C ALA A 333 7.41 9.18 -29.07
N LYS A 334 6.11 9.51 -28.93
CA LYS A 334 5.31 10.21 -29.95
C LYS A 334 5.63 11.71 -30.07
N LYS A 335 6.19 12.35 -29.04
CA LYS A 335 6.58 13.77 -29.09
C LYS A 335 7.81 13.98 -29.96
N GLU A 336 7.89 15.12 -30.65
CA GLU A 336 9.04 15.48 -31.50
C GLU A 336 10.34 15.67 -30.70
N ASP A 337 10.25 16.21 -29.48
CA ASP A 337 11.40 16.48 -28.61
C ASP A 337 11.80 15.25 -27.76
N GLU A 338 13.03 14.78 -27.94
CA GLU A 338 13.61 13.64 -27.22
C GLU A 338 14.07 14.01 -25.80
N SER A 339 14.16 15.29 -25.45
CA SER A 339 14.75 15.75 -24.19
C SER A 339 13.98 15.24 -22.96
N GLN A 340 12.64 15.29 -23.00
CA GLN A 340 11.77 14.79 -21.93
C GLN A 340 11.86 13.27 -21.78
N LEU A 341 11.99 12.56 -22.92
CA LEU A 341 12.18 11.11 -22.94
C LEU A 341 13.52 10.72 -22.32
N LEU A 342 14.61 11.40 -22.69
CA LEU A 342 15.94 11.15 -22.14
C LEU A 342 16.00 11.43 -20.64
N GLN A 343 15.42 12.56 -20.19
CA GLN A 343 15.33 12.88 -18.77
C GLN A 343 14.53 11.81 -18.00
N PHE A 344 13.44 11.30 -18.59
CA PHE A 344 12.65 10.21 -18.00
C PHE A 344 13.45 8.90 -17.92
N LEU A 345 14.21 8.56 -18.97
CA LEU A 345 15.07 7.36 -18.99
C LEU A 345 16.26 7.46 -18.01
N ASP A 346 16.79 8.66 -17.80
CA ASP A 346 17.89 8.91 -16.86
C ASP A 346 17.43 8.96 -15.40
N THR A 347 16.15 9.23 -15.16
CA THR A 347 15.60 9.28 -13.80
C THR A 347 15.47 7.87 -13.24
N LYS A 348 16.32 7.54 -12.26
CA LYS A 348 16.18 6.32 -11.47
C LYS A 348 15.04 6.49 -10.46
N PHE A 349 13.91 5.86 -10.73
CA PHE A 349 12.72 5.89 -9.87
C PHE A 349 12.86 4.97 -8.65
N GLY A 350 13.78 4.00 -8.69
CA GLY A 350 14.14 3.14 -7.56
C GLY A 350 15.06 3.82 -6.54
N LYS A 351 14.61 4.88 -5.85
CA LYS A 351 15.33 5.38 -4.67
C LYS A 351 14.92 4.59 -3.43
N GLY A 352 15.71 3.58 -3.05
CA GLY A 352 15.74 3.08 -1.66
C GLY A 352 15.49 1.60 -1.39
N GLN A 353 15.40 0.72 -2.40
CA GLN A 353 15.41 -0.72 -2.18
C GLN A 353 16.68 -1.32 -2.76
N THR A 354 17.53 -1.89 -1.90
CA THR A 354 18.80 -2.54 -2.27
C THR A 354 18.65 -3.75 -3.20
N ASN A 355 17.41 -4.14 -3.53
CA ASN A 355 17.04 -5.23 -4.45
C ASN A 355 15.78 -4.91 -5.31
N GLY A 356 15.38 -3.63 -5.43
CA GLY A 356 14.24 -3.24 -6.29
C GLY A 356 14.68 -3.03 -7.74
N PRO A 357 13.79 -3.18 -8.75
CA PRO A 357 14.15 -2.86 -10.13
C PRO A 357 14.46 -1.36 -10.25
N ASP A 358 15.63 -1.02 -10.81
CA ASP A 358 16.06 0.37 -11.05
C ASP A 358 15.07 1.15 -11.93
N PHE A 359 14.28 0.42 -12.74
CA PHE A 359 13.29 0.95 -13.69
C PHE A 359 11.98 0.17 -13.59
N PHE A 360 10.85 0.88 -13.61
CA PHE A 360 9.52 0.27 -13.54
C PHE A 360 8.87 0.04 -14.92
N TYR A 361 9.44 0.54 -16.02
CA TYR A 361 8.97 0.25 -17.38
C TYR A 361 9.60 -1.03 -17.95
N ASP A 362 8.97 -1.63 -18.97
CA ASP A 362 9.53 -2.79 -19.69
C ASP A 362 10.54 -2.31 -20.76
N PRO A 363 11.85 -2.60 -20.62
CA PRO A 363 12.86 -2.17 -21.59
C PRO A 363 12.65 -2.72 -23.00
N LYS A 364 12.06 -3.92 -23.14
CA LYS A 364 11.81 -4.54 -24.45
C LYS A 364 10.67 -3.84 -25.19
N TYR A 365 9.61 -3.49 -24.45
CA TYR A 365 8.51 -2.69 -24.97
C TYR A 365 9.00 -1.29 -25.37
N ALA A 366 9.76 -0.66 -24.48
CA ALA A 366 10.37 0.65 -24.70
C ALA A 366 11.21 0.69 -25.98
N LEU A 367 12.08 -0.30 -26.18
CA LEU A 367 12.93 -0.41 -27.35
C LEU A 367 12.13 -0.57 -28.64
N ARG A 368 11.11 -1.44 -28.64
CA ARG A 368 10.25 -1.66 -29.82
C ARG A 368 9.58 -0.36 -30.25
N LEU A 369 9.07 0.38 -29.29
CA LEU A 369 8.36 1.63 -29.56
C LEU A 369 9.30 2.74 -30.03
N CYS A 370 10.45 2.91 -29.38
CA CYS A 370 11.45 3.90 -29.80
C CYS A 370 12.00 3.60 -31.21
N LEU A 371 12.13 2.31 -31.59
CA LEU A 371 12.51 1.91 -32.94
C LEU A 371 11.42 2.22 -33.98
N GLN A 372 10.14 2.03 -33.63
CA GLN A 372 9.02 2.38 -34.51
C GLN A 372 8.96 3.88 -34.79
N GLU A 373 9.13 4.69 -33.75
CA GLU A 373 9.12 6.16 -33.82
C GLU A 373 10.47 6.77 -34.23
N LYS A 374 11.47 5.94 -34.58
CA LYS A 374 12.84 6.33 -35.00
C LYS A 374 13.61 7.20 -33.98
N ARG A 375 13.38 7.01 -32.68
CA ARG A 375 14.05 7.72 -31.57
C ARG A 375 15.39 7.08 -31.22
N MET A 376 16.39 7.34 -32.06
CA MET A 376 17.65 6.58 -32.02
C MET A 376 18.51 6.84 -30.77
N ARG A 377 18.55 8.07 -30.24
CA ARG A 377 19.30 8.38 -29.00
C ARG A 377 18.71 7.66 -27.78
N ALA A 378 17.37 7.66 -27.67
CA ALA A 378 16.67 6.92 -26.64
C ALA A 378 16.91 5.40 -26.74
N CYS A 379 16.94 4.85 -27.96
CA CYS A 379 17.28 3.44 -28.17
C CYS A 379 18.70 3.10 -27.68
N VAL A 380 19.72 3.94 -27.98
CA VAL A 380 21.09 3.73 -27.46
C VAL A 380 21.09 3.68 -25.94
N ARG A 381 20.37 4.62 -25.30
CA ARG A 381 20.25 4.66 -23.85
C ARG A 381 19.58 3.42 -23.27
N ILE A 382 18.51 2.93 -23.90
CA ILE A 382 17.83 1.69 -23.48
C ILE A 382 18.74 0.47 -23.62
N TYR A 383 19.47 0.35 -24.74
CA TYR A 383 20.46 -0.72 -24.91
C TYR A 383 21.58 -0.68 -23.87
N SER A 384 22.06 0.52 -23.53
CA SER A 384 23.01 0.75 -22.43
C SER A 384 22.48 0.22 -21.10
N MET A 385 21.21 0.52 -20.77
CA MET A 385 20.57 0.04 -19.54
C MET A 385 20.31 -1.47 -19.53
N MET A 386 20.14 -2.09 -20.70
CA MET A 386 20.01 -3.54 -20.85
C MET A 386 21.35 -4.29 -20.85
N SER A 387 22.47 -3.60 -20.58
CA SER A 387 23.86 -4.11 -20.71
C SER A 387 24.22 -4.68 -22.09
N MET A 388 23.46 -4.33 -23.12
CA MET A 388 23.69 -4.69 -24.51
C MET A 388 24.55 -3.63 -25.22
N HIS A 389 25.78 -3.47 -24.75
CA HIS A 389 26.66 -2.39 -25.21
C HIS A 389 27.09 -2.56 -26.69
N ALA A 390 27.14 -3.80 -27.21
CA ALA A 390 27.51 -4.06 -28.61
C ALA A 390 26.47 -3.52 -29.60
N GLU A 391 25.20 -3.70 -29.31
CA GLU A 391 24.08 -3.17 -30.07
C GLU A 391 23.92 -1.66 -29.84
N ALA A 392 24.14 -1.20 -28.61
CA ALA A 392 24.12 0.23 -28.27
C ALA A 392 25.14 1.01 -29.11
N VAL A 393 26.40 0.55 -29.18
CA VAL A 393 27.46 1.17 -29.97
C VAL A 393 27.14 1.09 -31.47
N ALA A 394 26.65 -0.05 -31.98
CA ALA A 394 26.27 -0.18 -33.38
C ALA A 394 25.15 0.78 -33.81
N LEU A 395 24.23 1.09 -32.89
CA LEU A 395 23.17 2.07 -33.12
C LEU A 395 23.67 3.51 -32.94
N ALA A 396 24.52 3.76 -31.94
CA ALA A 396 25.12 5.06 -31.67
C ALA A 396 25.96 5.54 -32.84
N LEU A 397 26.73 4.65 -33.48
CA LEU A 397 27.52 4.95 -34.68
C LEU A 397 26.66 5.48 -35.86
N LYS A 398 25.36 5.17 -35.91
CA LYS A 398 24.45 5.71 -36.94
C LYS A 398 23.94 7.11 -36.61
N VAL A 399 24.08 7.56 -35.36
CA VAL A 399 23.54 8.82 -34.85
C VAL A 399 24.66 9.83 -34.62
N ASP A 400 25.63 9.45 -33.78
CA ASP A 400 26.66 10.33 -33.25
C ASP A 400 27.88 9.52 -32.79
N LEU A 401 29.06 9.91 -33.26
CA LEU A 401 30.34 9.27 -32.95
C LEU A 401 30.76 9.50 -31.50
N GLU A 402 30.45 10.66 -30.92
CA GLU A 402 30.78 10.99 -29.54
C GLU A 402 29.96 10.14 -28.56
N LEU A 403 28.68 9.92 -28.88
CA LEU A 403 27.81 9.04 -28.10
C LEU A 403 28.33 7.58 -28.13
N ALA A 404 28.86 7.14 -29.26
CA ALA A 404 29.44 5.80 -29.39
C ALA A 404 30.72 5.63 -28.55
N LYS A 405 31.59 6.66 -28.51
CA LYS A 405 32.77 6.68 -27.63
C LYS A 405 32.36 6.64 -26.16
N ALA A 406 31.45 7.52 -25.74
CA ALA A 406 30.96 7.58 -24.37
C ALA A 406 30.30 6.27 -23.90
N GLU A 407 29.63 5.54 -24.79
CA GLU A 407 29.04 4.24 -24.45
C GLU A 407 30.09 3.12 -24.36
N ALA A 408 31.15 3.19 -25.17
CA ALA A 408 32.26 2.25 -25.09
C ALA A 408 33.08 2.43 -23.79
N ASP A 409 33.24 3.67 -23.32
CA ASP A 409 33.97 3.97 -22.07
C ASP A 409 33.24 3.52 -20.80
N LYS A 410 31.91 3.45 -20.82
CA LYS A 410 31.13 2.99 -19.65
C LYS A 410 31.39 1.53 -19.27
N VAL A 411 31.92 0.72 -20.19
CA VAL A 411 32.21 -0.70 -19.95
C VAL A 411 33.56 -0.82 -19.26
N GLU A 412 33.63 -0.53 -17.96
CA GLU A 412 34.88 -0.59 -17.20
C GLU A 412 35.24 -2.02 -16.74
N ASP A 413 34.23 -2.86 -16.47
CA ASP A 413 34.43 -4.18 -15.85
C ASP A 413 34.94 -5.27 -16.82
N ASP A 414 34.69 -5.13 -18.12
CA ASP A 414 35.06 -6.12 -19.14
C ASP A 414 35.98 -5.49 -20.20
N GLU A 415 37.30 -5.61 -19.98
CA GLU A 415 38.32 -5.10 -20.89
C GLU A 415 38.24 -5.72 -22.29
N GLU A 416 37.86 -7.00 -22.41
CA GLU A 416 37.75 -7.66 -23.71
C GLU A 416 36.57 -7.13 -24.51
N LEU A 417 35.42 -6.94 -23.86
CA LEU A 417 34.25 -6.34 -24.48
C LEU A 417 34.53 -4.89 -24.85
N ARG A 418 35.11 -4.11 -23.94
CA ARG A 418 35.55 -2.73 -24.20
C ARG A 418 36.46 -2.67 -25.42
N LYS A 419 37.45 -3.58 -25.51
CA LYS A 419 38.35 -3.68 -26.67
C LYS A 419 37.58 -3.99 -27.97
N LYS A 420 36.64 -4.95 -27.94
CA LYS A 420 35.80 -5.29 -29.11
C LYS A 420 34.90 -4.12 -29.55
N LEU A 421 34.36 -3.34 -28.61
CA LEU A 421 33.54 -2.16 -28.92
C LEU A 421 34.39 -1.05 -29.53
N TRP A 422 35.53 -0.72 -28.93
CA TRP A 422 36.47 0.25 -29.48
C TRP A 422 37.01 -0.16 -30.85
N LEU A 423 37.24 -1.45 -31.11
CA LEU A 423 37.56 -1.95 -32.46
C LEU A 423 36.41 -1.76 -33.46
N LYS A 424 35.16 -1.95 -33.05
CA LYS A 424 33.99 -1.68 -33.91
C LYS A 424 33.86 -0.19 -34.23
N VAL A 425 34.09 0.69 -33.25
CA VAL A 425 34.11 2.14 -33.46
C VAL A 425 35.26 2.51 -34.39
N ALA A 426 36.48 2.01 -34.16
CA ALA A 426 37.65 2.24 -35.01
C ALA A 426 37.41 1.80 -36.45
N LYS A 427 36.88 0.58 -36.64
CA LYS A 427 36.50 0.06 -37.97
C LYS A 427 35.54 1.01 -38.68
N HIS A 428 34.54 1.53 -37.96
CA HIS A 428 33.56 2.44 -38.53
C HIS A 428 34.16 3.80 -38.92
N VAL A 429 35.01 4.37 -38.07
CA VAL A 429 35.74 5.62 -38.36
C VAL A 429 36.61 5.48 -39.60
N ILE A 430 37.29 4.33 -39.76
CA ILE A 430 38.19 4.05 -40.88
C ILE A 430 37.41 3.75 -42.18
N GLU A 431 36.26 3.08 -42.11
CA GLU A 431 35.45 2.69 -43.27
C GLU A 431 34.50 3.80 -43.79
N GLN A 432 33.96 4.66 -42.91
CA GLN A 432 32.98 5.68 -43.30
C GLN A 432 33.59 6.90 -44.00
N GLU A 433 34.76 7.38 -43.55
CA GLU A 433 35.38 8.54 -44.16
C GLU A 433 36.13 8.14 -45.43
N LYS A 434 35.49 8.22 -46.60
CA LYS A 434 36.14 8.18 -47.92
C LYS A 434 36.98 9.43 -48.21
N GLY A 435 37.48 10.11 -47.18
CA GLY A 435 38.36 11.26 -47.24
C GLY A 435 39.80 10.88 -47.61
N VAL A 436 40.64 11.89 -47.82
CA VAL A 436 42.06 11.72 -48.19
C VAL A 436 42.72 10.78 -47.19
N LYS A 437 43.25 9.65 -47.67
CA LYS A 437 43.80 8.52 -46.88
C LYS A 437 44.70 8.93 -45.71
N ARG A 438 45.38 10.08 -45.83
CA ARG A 438 46.32 10.61 -44.83
C ARG A 438 45.67 11.26 -43.61
N GLU A 439 44.48 11.85 -43.76
CA GLU A 439 43.72 12.43 -42.64
C GLU A 439 43.05 11.34 -41.81
N ASN A 440 42.57 10.27 -42.46
CA ASN A 440 42.02 9.09 -41.77
C ASN A 440 43.07 8.41 -40.90
N ILE A 441 44.33 8.32 -41.36
CA ILE A 441 45.43 7.74 -40.58
C ILE A 441 45.74 8.61 -39.36
N LYS A 442 45.80 9.94 -39.51
CA LYS A 442 46.02 10.85 -38.37
C LYS A 442 44.88 10.81 -37.35
N LYS A 443 43.62 10.83 -37.78
CA LYS A 443 42.47 10.69 -36.89
C LYS A 443 42.42 9.32 -36.21
N ALA A 444 42.84 8.25 -36.89
CA ALA A 444 42.95 6.92 -36.29
C ALA A 444 44.08 6.87 -35.24
N ILE A 445 45.17 7.61 -35.44
CA ILE A 445 46.25 7.77 -34.45
C ILE A 445 45.79 8.62 -33.26
N GLU A 446 45.04 9.71 -33.50
CA GLU A 446 44.40 10.49 -32.43
C GLU A 446 43.41 9.61 -31.63
N PHE A 447 42.60 8.81 -32.33
CA PHE A 447 41.68 7.85 -31.72
C PHE A 447 42.41 6.77 -30.89
N LEU A 448 43.55 6.26 -31.37
CA LEU A 448 44.42 5.36 -30.61
C LEU A 448 44.95 6.03 -29.34
N SER A 449 45.35 7.30 -29.42
CA SER A 449 45.81 8.05 -28.26
C SER A 449 44.71 8.30 -27.22
N GLU A 450 43.45 8.41 -27.65
CA GLU A 450 42.29 8.55 -26.76
C GLU A 450 41.94 7.24 -26.03
N THR A 451 42.30 6.08 -26.58
CA THR A 451 41.92 4.75 -26.03
C THR A 451 42.72 4.27 -24.82
N ASN A 452 43.52 5.12 -24.16
CA ASN A 452 44.29 4.80 -22.94
C ASN A 452 44.98 3.42 -22.96
N ASN A 453 45.74 3.12 -24.01
CA ASN A 453 46.49 1.86 -24.22
C ASN A 453 45.65 0.57 -24.33
N LEU A 454 44.32 0.65 -24.47
CA LEU A 454 43.46 -0.52 -24.66
C LEU A 454 43.65 -1.17 -26.03
N LEU A 455 43.79 -0.34 -27.07
CA LEU A 455 44.04 -0.78 -28.43
C LEU A 455 45.51 -0.65 -28.77
N LYS A 456 46.11 -1.71 -29.30
CA LYS A 456 47.44 -1.67 -29.88
C LYS A 456 47.34 -1.38 -31.36
N ILE A 457 48.43 -0.85 -31.92
CA ILE A 457 48.53 -0.63 -33.37
C ILE A 457 48.31 -1.93 -34.17
N GLU A 458 48.75 -3.06 -33.62
CA GLU A 458 48.53 -4.42 -34.16
C GLU A 458 47.05 -4.73 -34.41
N ASP A 459 46.15 -4.21 -33.57
CA ASP A 459 44.73 -4.52 -33.65
C ASP A 459 44.01 -3.73 -34.75
N ILE A 460 44.54 -2.56 -35.14
CA ILE A 460 43.91 -1.66 -36.13
C ILE A 460 44.50 -1.84 -37.53
N LEU A 461 45.77 -2.26 -37.63
CA LEU A 461 46.46 -2.51 -38.90
C LEU A 461 45.65 -3.37 -39.92
N PRO A 462 44.93 -4.43 -39.51
CA PRO A 462 44.15 -5.26 -40.45
C PRO A 462 42.97 -4.54 -41.13
N PHE A 463 42.50 -3.42 -40.60
CA PHE A 463 41.38 -2.66 -41.19
C PHE A 463 41.83 -1.68 -42.28
N PHE A 464 43.13 -1.47 -42.43
CA PHE A 464 43.68 -0.64 -43.48
C PHE A 464 43.90 -1.45 -44.77
N PRO A 465 43.65 -0.87 -45.96
CA PRO A 465 43.92 -1.54 -47.22
C PRO A 465 45.43 -1.79 -47.44
N ASP A 466 45.78 -2.86 -48.16
CA ASP A 466 47.17 -3.35 -48.39
C ASP A 466 48.19 -2.31 -48.93
N PHE A 467 47.73 -1.14 -49.40
CA PHE A 467 48.55 -0.08 -50.00
C PHE A 467 48.79 1.13 -49.06
N VAL A 468 48.64 0.97 -47.74
CA VAL A 468 49.00 2.04 -46.80
C VAL A 468 50.52 2.09 -46.59
N LEU A 469 51.09 3.31 -46.69
CA LEU A 469 52.52 3.55 -46.49
C LEU A 469 52.86 3.39 -45.01
N ILE A 470 53.74 2.44 -44.69
CA ILE A 470 54.25 2.17 -43.34
C ILE A 470 54.90 3.41 -42.71
N ASP A 471 55.39 4.35 -43.53
CA ASP A 471 56.01 5.60 -43.09
C ASP A 471 55.10 6.43 -42.18
N ASP A 472 53.78 6.44 -42.41
CA ASP A 472 52.84 7.21 -41.59
C ASP A 472 52.64 6.58 -40.18
N PHE A 473 53.04 5.31 -39.96
CA PHE A 473 52.93 4.59 -38.69
C PHE A 473 54.27 4.37 -37.97
N LYS A 474 55.38 4.79 -38.57
CA LYS A 474 56.74 4.49 -38.09
C LYS A 474 56.96 4.87 -36.63
N GLU A 475 56.53 6.06 -36.22
CA GLU A 475 56.75 6.55 -34.86
C GLU A 475 56.00 5.72 -33.82
N GLU A 476 54.75 5.36 -34.08
CA GLU A 476 53.92 4.60 -33.14
C GLU A 476 54.35 3.12 -33.07
N ILE A 477 54.77 2.54 -34.20
CA ILE A 477 55.39 1.20 -34.20
C ILE A 477 56.69 1.22 -33.37
N CYS A 478 57.54 2.23 -33.54
CA CYS A 478 58.76 2.38 -32.75
C CYS A 478 58.47 2.55 -31.26
N LYS A 479 57.39 3.22 -30.88
CA LYS A 479 56.97 3.37 -29.48
C LYS A 479 56.48 2.04 -28.90
N SER A 480 55.58 1.34 -29.59
CA SER A 480 55.08 0.03 -29.16
C SER A 480 56.21 -1.00 -29.00
N LEU A 481 57.18 -1.03 -29.92
CA LEU A 481 58.36 -1.91 -29.80
C LEU A 481 59.23 -1.59 -28.57
N LYS A 482 59.39 -0.32 -28.21
CA LYS A 482 60.12 0.07 -27.00
C LYS A 482 59.40 -0.39 -25.74
N ASP A 483 58.07 -0.29 -25.72
CA ASP A 483 57.26 -0.72 -24.58
C ASP A 483 57.36 -2.23 -24.37
N TYR A 484 57.30 -3.03 -25.44
CA TYR A 484 57.53 -4.48 -25.36
C TYR A 484 58.92 -4.81 -24.82
N ASN A 485 59.96 -4.10 -25.28
CA ASN A 485 61.32 -4.33 -24.79
C ASN A 485 61.45 -4.01 -23.30
N SER A 486 60.77 -2.95 -22.83
CA SER A 486 60.73 -2.61 -21.40
C SER A 486 60.00 -3.65 -20.57
N GLN A 487 58.86 -4.16 -21.05
CA GLN A 487 58.09 -5.21 -20.36
C GLN A 487 58.89 -6.51 -20.26
N ILE A 488 59.64 -6.87 -21.30
CA ILE A 488 60.49 -8.06 -21.31
C ILE A 488 61.59 -7.94 -20.24
N GLU A 489 62.24 -6.78 -20.12
CA GLU A 489 63.26 -6.59 -19.08
C GLU A 489 62.67 -6.60 -17.66
N GLN A 490 61.48 -6.03 -17.46
CA GLN A 490 60.79 -6.10 -16.17
C GLN A 490 60.47 -7.56 -15.80
N LEU A 491 59.89 -8.33 -16.72
CA LEU A 491 59.53 -9.72 -16.47
C LEU A 491 60.75 -10.59 -16.18
N LYS A 492 61.87 -10.32 -16.85
CA LYS A 492 63.16 -10.98 -16.61
C LYS A 492 63.68 -10.66 -15.22
N GLN A 493 63.58 -9.40 -14.78
CA GLN A 493 63.97 -9.00 -13.43
C GLN A 493 63.10 -9.68 -12.36
N GLU A 494 61.78 -9.75 -12.57
CA GLU A 494 60.87 -10.49 -11.67
C GLU A 494 61.21 -11.98 -11.60
N MET A 495 61.57 -12.59 -12.73
CA MET A 495 62.01 -13.99 -12.79
C MET A 495 63.32 -14.23 -12.02
N ASP A 496 64.29 -13.33 -12.15
CA ASP A 496 65.56 -13.39 -11.41
C ASP A 496 65.33 -13.24 -9.90
N ASP A 497 64.45 -12.33 -9.50
CA ASP A 497 64.10 -12.08 -8.09
C ASP A 497 63.40 -13.28 -7.45
N ALA A 498 62.44 -13.88 -8.17
CA ALA A 498 61.76 -15.11 -7.73
C ALA A 498 62.74 -16.29 -7.61
N THR A 499 63.69 -16.40 -8.53
CA THR A 499 64.72 -17.45 -8.49
C THR A 499 65.63 -17.29 -7.27
N ARG A 500 66.10 -16.07 -6.99
CA ARG A 500 66.90 -15.78 -5.77
C ARG A 500 66.11 -16.08 -4.49
N GLY A 501 64.81 -15.75 -4.47
CA GLY A 501 63.93 -16.10 -3.36
C GLY A 501 63.83 -17.61 -3.13
N ALA A 502 63.65 -18.39 -4.19
CA ALA A 502 63.61 -19.85 -4.11
C ALA A 502 64.92 -20.46 -3.61
N ASP A 503 66.07 -19.92 -4.01
CA ASP A 503 67.38 -20.38 -3.55
C ASP A 503 67.60 -20.11 -2.06
N ASN A 504 67.19 -18.93 -1.57
CA ASN A 504 67.24 -18.62 -0.14
C ASN A 504 66.40 -19.61 0.67
N ILE A 505 65.19 -19.93 0.21
CA ILE A 505 64.31 -20.91 0.87
C ILE A 505 64.97 -22.29 0.92
N ARG A 506 65.61 -22.74 -0.18
CA ARG A 506 66.33 -24.03 -0.19
C ARG A 506 67.48 -24.05 0.81
N SER A 507 68.23 -22.94 0.93
CA SER A 507 69.29 -22.78 1.92
C SER A 507 68.76 -22.86 3.35
N ASP A 508 67.65 -22.17 3.64
CA ASP A 508 67.01 -22.19 4.96
C ASP A 508 66.48 -23.58 5.34
N ILE A 509 65.89 -24.31 4.39
CA ILE A 509 65.47 -25.71 4.59
C ILE A 509 66.68 -26.59 4.95
N GLY A 510 67.80 -26.41 4.25
CA GLY A 510 69.04 -27.12 4.55
C GLY A 510 69.56 -26.84 5.98
N ALA A 511 69.50 -25.58 6.41
CA ALA A 511 69.88 -25.17 7.76
C ALA A 511 68.92 -25.69 8.85
N LEU A 512 67.61 -25.74 8.57
CA LEU A 512 66.60 -26.26 9.49
C LEU A 512 66.77 -27.75 9.77
N ALA A 513 67.15 -28.55 8.76
CA ALA A 513 67.38 -29.99 8.92
C ALA A 513 68.52 -30.35 9.89
N GLN A 514 69.44 -29.41 10.18
CA GLN A 514 70.61 -29.62 11.04
C GLN A 514 70.41 -29.14 12.49
N ARG A 515 69.22 -28.62 12.85
CA ARG A 515 68.96 -28.13 14.22
C ARG A 515 68.73 -29.30 15.19
N TYR A 516 69.42 -29.27 16.32
CA TYR A 516 69.19 -30.16 17.47
C TYR A 516 68.84 -29.33 18.72
N THR A 517 68.00 -29.88 19.59
CA THR A 517 67.65 -29.27 20.88
C THR A 517 68.16 -30.14 22.02
N VAL A 518 68.88 -29.55 22.96
CA VAL A 518 69.38 -30.25 24.16
C VAL A 518 68.34 -30.16 25.26
N ILE A 519 67.92 -31.31 25.81
CA ILE A 519 66.91 -31.44 26.87
C ILE A 519 67.64 -31.83 28.16
N ASP A 520 67.39 -31.10 29.25
CA ASP A 520 67.95 -31.44 30.56
C ASP A 520 67.17 -32.61 31.20
N ARG A 521 67.85 -33.45 31.99
CA ARG A 521 67.26 -34.64 32.65
C ARG A 521 66.17 -34.28 33.65
N GLU A 522 66.20 -33.05 34.16
CA GLU A 522 65.27 -32.50 35.15
C GLU A 522 64.15 -31.66 34.52
N GLN A 523 64.01 -31.65 33.18
CA GLN A 523 63.01 -30.82 32.52
C GLN A 523 61.57 -31.28 32.82
N ASP A 524 60.75 -30.33 33.29
CA ASP A 524 59.35 -30.54 33.65
C ASP A 524 58.40 -30.27 32.48
N CYS A 525 57.30 -31.02 32.45
CA CYS A 525 56.19 -30.79 31.52
C CYS A 525 55.44 -29.52 31.93
N GLY A 526 55.24 -28.61 30.97
CA GLY A 526 54.58 -27.31 31.24
C GLY A 526 53.17 -27.40 31.84
N VAL A 527 52.42 -28.47 31.55
CA VAL A 527 51.03 -28.64 32.02
C VAL A 527 50.97 -29.37 33.37
N CYS A 528 51.62 -30.53 33.50
CA CYS A 528 51.49 -31.36 34.71
C CYS A 528 52.64 -31.21 35.71
N ARG A 529 53.67 -30.41 35.39
CA ARG A 529 54.88 -30.17 36.21
C ARG A 529 55.60 -31.44 36.68
N ARG A 530 55.43 -32.55 35.95
CA ARG A 530 56.19 -33.78 36.15
C ARG A 530 57.31 -33.85 35.13
N LYS A 531 58.46 -34.41 35.54
CA LYS A 531 59.61 -34.64 34.67
C LYS A 531 59.21 -35.38 33.39
N ILE A 532 59.66 -34.88 32.25
CA ILE A 532 59.24 -35.38 30.93
C ILE A 532 59.71 -36.82 30.69
N LEU A 533 60.91 -37.12 31.18
CA LEU A 533 61.57 -38.42 31.00
C LEU A 533 61.15 -39.47 32.05
N THR A 534 60.34 -39.13 33.06
CA THR A 534 59.94 -40.07 34.12
C THR A 534 58.62 -40.75 33.79
N VAL A 535 58.66 -42.09 33.65
CA VAL A 535 57.47 -42.94 33.47
C VAL A 535 56.68 -42.99 34.79
N GLY A 536 55.57 -42.24 34.88
CA GLY A 536 54.77 -42.13 36.11
C GLY A 536 53.28 -42.38 35.86
N GLY A 537 52.80 -43.53 36.32
CA GLY A 537 51.52 -44.13 35.99
C GLY A 537 50.26 -43.40 36.48
N LEU A 538 49.19 -43.56 35.69
CA LEU A 538 47.79 -43.41 36.11
C LEU A 538 46.81 -43.97 35.07
N HIS A 539 47.15 -45.06 34.40
CA HIS A 539 46.20 -45.94 33.69
C HIS A 539 46.63 -47.40 33.89
N GLN A 540 46.39 -47.96 35.08
CA GLN A 540 46.43 -49.40 35.29
C GLN A 540 45.06 -49.98 34.95
N VAL A 541 44.98 -50.75 33.86
CA VAL A 541 44.22 -52.02 33.86
C VAL A 541 45.04 -53.03 33.09
N GLY A 542 45.61 -54.01 33.79
CA GLY A 542 46.33 -55.15 33.20
C GLY A 542 47.79 -55.24 33.60
N ARG A 543 48.10 -56.07 34.60
CA ARG A 543 49.46 -56.43 35.02
C ARG A 543 50.16 -57.25 33.92
N SER A 544 51.38 -56.85 33.56
CA SER A 544 52.43 -57.79 33.12
C SER A 544 53.81 -57.18 33.36
N TYR A 545 54.61 -57.88 34.16
CA TYR A 545 56.01 -57.58 34.43
C TYR A 545 56.84 -57.77 33.15
N THR A 546 57.27 -56.69 32.51
CA THR A 546 58.51 -56.63 31.72
C THR A 546 59.03 -55.19 31.75
N SER A 547 60.28 -55.05 32.20
CA SER A 547 61.06 -53.82 32.17
C SER A 547 61.45 -53.49 30.73
N VAL A 548 61.59 -52.19 30.44
CA VAL A 548 61.81 -51.56 29.12
C VAL A 548 60.54 -51.42 28.27
N GLY A 549 59.50 -50.81 28.87
CA GLY A 549 58.33 -50.28 28.15
C GLY A 549 58.64 -48.93 27.50
N HIS A 550 58.09 -48.70 26.31
CA HIS A 550 58.40 -47.59 25.40
C HIS A 550 58.33 -46.20 26.09
N MET A 551 59.30 -45.32 25.81
CA MET A 551 59.27 -43.93 26.28
C MET A 551 57.98 -43.25 25.78
N ALA A 552 57.25 -42.58 26.67
CA ALA A 552 56.06 -41.85 26.26
C ALA A 552 56.46 -40.70 25.32
N PRO A 553 55.74 -40.50 24.19
CA PRO A 553 56.06 -39.42 23.26
C PRO A 553 55.92 -38.06 23.96
N PHE A 554 56.85 -37.16 23.68
CA PHE A 554 56.89 -35.80 24.19
C PHE A 554 57.19 -34.83 23.04
N TYR A 555 56.70 -33.61 23.16
CA TYR A 555 56.96 -32.54 22.20
C TYR A 555 57.88 -31.50 22.84
N VAL A 556 58.81 -30.99 22.05
CA VAL A 556 59.67 -29.86 22.41
C VAL A 556 59.50 -28.79 21.35
N PHE A 557 59.11 -27.60 21.79
CA PHE A 557 58.97 -26.45 20.92
C PHE A 557 60.30 -25.69 20.82
N PRO A 558 60.56 -24.96 19.72
CA PRO A 558 61.76 -24.14 19.57
C PRO A 558 61.95 -23.07 20.67
N CYS A 559 60.88 -22.69 21.37
CA CYS A 559 60.92 -21.79 22.53
C CYS A 559 61.47 -22.44 23.82
N GLY A 560 61.80 -23.74 23.79
CA GLY A 560 62.32 -24.50 24.93
C GLY A 560 61.25 -25.14 25.82
N HIS A 561 59.97 -24.84 25.61
CA HIS A 561 58.87 -25.51 26.32
C HIS A 561 58.72 -26.95 25.84
N ALA A 562 58.54 -27.85 26.80
CA ALA A 562 58.38 -29.26 26.52
C ALA A 562 57.21 -29.86 27.29
N PHE A 563 56.53 -30.80 26.65
CA PHE A 563 55.23 -31.33 27.11
C PHE A 563 55.13 -32.82 26.82
N HIS A 564 54.50 -33.59 27.71
CA HIS A 564 54.05 -34.94 27.36
C HIS A 564 52.97 -34.86 26.27
N ALA A 565 52.96 -35.79 25.31
CA ALA A 565 52.00 -35.78 24.21
C ALA A 565 50.54 -35.68 24.68
N ASN A 566 50.16 -36.49 25.67
CA ASN A 566 48.80 -36.47 26.22
C ASN A 566 48.47 -35.17 26.96
N CYS A 567 49.46 -34.55 27.62
CA CYS A 567 49.26 -33.28 28.30
C CYS A 567 49.09 -32.14 27.29
N LEU A 568 49.85 -32.15 26.20
CA LEU A 568 49.75 -31.18 25.13
C LEU A 568 48.39 -31.29 24.41
N ILE A 569 47.98 -32.50 24.02
CA ILE A 569 46.67 -32.74 23.40
C ILE A 569 45.53 -32.28 24.32
N GLY A 570 45.59 -32.65 25.61
CA GLY A 570 44.59 -32.22 26.59
C GLY A 570 44.50 -30.70 26.72
N HIS A 571 45.64 -30.00 26.73
CA HIS A 571 45.65 -28.54 26.80
C HIS A 571 45.13 -27.89 25.51
N VAL A 572 45.59 -28.33 24.34
CA VAL A 572 45.17 -27.77 23.05
C VAL A 572 43.67 -28.01 22.81
N THR A 573 43.15 -29.19 23.12
CA THR A 573 41.70 -29.46 22.99
C THR A 573 40.82 -28.60 23.90
N ARG A 574 41.34 -28.16 25.07
CA ARG A 574 40.60 -27.29 26.00
C ARG A 574 40.55 -25.83 25.52
N CYS A 575 41.58 -25.39 24.81
CA CYS A 575 41.77 -23.98 24.44
C CYS A 575 41.52 -23.70 22.94
N SER A 576 41.30 -24.74 22.14
CA SER A 576 41.00 -24.67 20.70
C SER A 576 39.50 -24.63 20.41
N ASN A 577 39.14 -24.25 19.18
CA ASN A 577 37.76 -24.20 18.70
C ASN A 577 37.14 -25.61 18.67
N GLN A 578 35.83 -25.72 18.89
CA GLN A 578 35.12 -27.01 18.97
C GLN A 578 35.37 -27.94 17.76
N VAL A 579 35.41 -27.39 16.54
CA VAL A 579 35.70 -28.15 15.31
C VAL A 579 37.13 -28.71 15.29
N GLN A 580 38.11 -27.94 15.77
CA GLN A 580 39.51 -28.37 15.84
C GLN A 580 39.71 -29.38 16.97
N ALA A 581 39.08 -29.18 18.13
CA ALA A 581 39.09 -30.13 19.23
C ALA A 581 38.47 -31.48 18.85
N GLU A 582 37.31 -31.48 18.18
CA GLU A 582 36.67 -32.70 17.66
C GLU A 582 37.55 -33.43 16.64
N ARG A 583 38.22 -32.69 15.74
CA ARG A 583 39.16 -33.24 14.77
C ARG A 583 40.37 -33.90 15.46
N ILE A 584 40.96 -33.25 16.47
CA ILE A 584 42.10 -33.79 17.23
C ILE A 584 41.68 -35.07 17.99
N LEU A 585 40.50 -35.07 18.62
CA LEU A 585 39.98 -36.23 19.34
C LEU A 585 39.63 -37.40 18.40
N ASP A 586 39.06 -37.13 17.22
CA ASP A 586 38.82 -38.16 16.20
C ASP A 586 40.13 -38.77 15.68
N LEU A 587 41.15 -37.94 15.41
CA LEU A 587 42.48 -38.41 15.03
C LEU A 587 43.12 -39.28 16.12
N GLN A 588 43.04 -38.87 17.39
CA GLN A 588 43.54 -39.65 18.54
C GLN A 588 42.79 -40.98 18.69
N LYS A 589 41.46 -40.99 18.47
CA LYS A 589 40.64 -42.20 18.52
C LYS A 589 41.01 -43.16 17.40
N ARG A 590 41.21 -42.67 16.18
CA ARG A 590 41.65 -43.49 15.02
C ARG A 590 43.02 -44.10 15.25
N LEU A 591 43.97 -43.34 15.78
CA LEU A 591 45.30 -43.84 16.14
C LEU A 591 45.22 -44.91 17.24
N SER A 592 44.44 -44.68 18.29
CA SER A 592 44.25 -45.65 19.38
C SER A 592 43.58 -46.95 18.90
N LEU A 593 42.63 -46.86 17.96
CA LEU A 593 41.98 -48.03 17.35
C LEU A 593 42.95 -48.82 16.48
N MET A 594 43.83 -48.14 15.73
CA MET A 594 44.86 -48.78 14.90
C MET A 594 45.97 -49.42 15.74
N ASP A 595 46.43 -48.75 16.80
CA ASP A 595 47.43 -49.31 17.73
C ASP A 595 46.88 -50.55 18.45
N ARG A 596 45.59 -50.56 18.81
CA ARG A 596 44.91 -51.76 19.36
C ARG A 596 44.78 -52.89 18.34
N LYS A 597 44.63 -52.58 17.06
CA LYS A 597 44.55 -53.57 15.98
C LYS A 597 45.92 -54.18 15.71
N ALA A 598 46.97 -53.36 15.66
CA ALA A 598 48.37 -53.79 15.56
C ALA A 598 48.82 -54.65 16.77
N ALA A 599 48.36 -54.33 17.98
CA ALA A 599 48.64 -55.14 19.17
C ALA A 599 47.90 -56.50 19.20
N LYS A 600 46.81 -56.66 18.43
CA LYS A 600 46.05 -57.92 18.32
C LYS A 600 46.57 -58.85 17.23
N ASP A 601 47.19 -58.31 16.18
CA ASP A 601 47.77 -59.06 15.06
C ASP A 601 49.23 -59.51 15.33
N ASN A 602 49.92 -58.93 16.33
CA ASN A 602 51.28 -59.32 16.74
C ASN A 602 51.38 -60.65 17.52
N GLY A 603 50.32 -61.47 17.52
CA GLY A 603 50.30 -62.82 18.09
C GLY A 603 50.76 -63.96 17.16
N ALA A 604 51.06 -63.67 15.89
CA ALA A 604 51.59 -64.67 14.96
C ALA A 604 52.49 -64.04 13.89
N SER A 605 53.61 -64.72 13.64
CA SER A 605 54.57 -64.48 12.55
C SER A 605 55.74 -63.54 12.86
N VAL A 606 56.82 -64.19 13.31
CA VAL A 606 58.21 -63.77 13.10
C VAL A 606 58.54 -63.98 11.63
N ASN A 607 58.82 -62.90 10.89
CA ASN A 607 59.85 -62.83 9.85
C ASN A 607 59.94 -61.39 9.33
N GLY A 608 61.15 -60.82 9.45
CA GLY A 608 61.41 -59.41 9.16
C GLY A 608 61.79 -59.15 7.72
N GLU A 609 61.37 -57.97 7.23
CA GLU A 609 61.99 -57.17 6.18
C GLU A 609 61.65 -55.68 6.43
N PRO A 610 62.57 -54.71 6.25
CA PRO A 610 62.33 -53.30 6.54
C PRO A 610 61.69 -52.62 5.32
N ILE A 611 60.38 -52.41 5.35
CA ILE A 611 59.65 -51.75 4.25
C ILE A 611 59.54 -50.25 4.54
N THR A 612 60.28 -49.46 3.77
CA THR A 612 60.14 -48.01 3.59
C THR A 612 58.84 -47.70 2.82
N SER A 613 57.72 -47.80 3.52
CA SER A 613 56.44 -47.24 3.08
C SER A 613 55.80 -46.59 4.30
N THR A 614 55.67 -45.26 4.29
CA THR A 614 54.97 -44.48 5.34
C THR A 614 53.66 -45.18 5.64
N THR A 615 53.56 -45.83 6.79
CA THR A 615 52.36 -46.57 7.13
C THR A 615 51.22 -45.56 7.25
N PRO A 616 49.95 -45.92 6.96
CA PRO A 616 48.82 -45.01 7.16
C PRO A 616 48.78 -44.45 8.59
N VAL A 617 49.38 -45.16 9.55
CA VAL A 617 49.58 -44.71 10.93
C VAL A 617 50.53 -43.50 10.99
N ASP A 618 51.63 -43.49 10.25
CA ASP A 618 52.59 -42.37 10.24
C ASP A 618 51.99 -41.10 9.63
N LYS A 619 51.13 -41.23 8.60
CA LYS A 619 50.38 -40.10 8.04
C LYS A 619 49.38 -39.52 9.04
N LEU A 620 48.67 -40.39 9.77
CA LEU A 620 47.74 -39.95 10.81
C LEU A 620 48.47 -39.33 12.01
N ARG A 621 49.65 -39.84 12.38
CA ARG A 621 50.53 -39.22 13.39
C ARG A 621 51.00 -37.84 12.94
N SER A 622 51.50 -37.70 11.72
CA SER A 622 51.88 -36.40 11.15
C SER A 622 50.71 -35.40 11.16
N GLN A 623 49.50 -35.82 10.80
CA GLN A 623 48.33 -34.94 10.84
C GLN A 623 47.93 -34.55 12.27
N LEU A 624 48.13 -35.44 13.24
CA LEU A 624 47.92 -35.13 14.65
C LEU A 624 49.01 -34.16 15.15
N ASP A 625 50.26 -34.38 14.77
CA ASP A 625 51.41 -33.53 15.10
C ASP A 625 51.22 -32.11 14.53
N ASP A 626 50.81 -31.99 13.26
CA ASP A 626 50.53 -30.71 12.61
C ASP A 626 49.40 -29.95 13.33
N ALA A 627 48.36 -30.66 13.78
CA ALA A 627 47.22 -30.05 14.46
C ALA A 627 47.56 -29.61 15.90
N VAL A 628 48.40 -30.38 16.61
CA VAL A 628 48.67 -30.20 18.04
C VAL A 628 49.94 -29.37 18.29
N ALA A 629 50.94 -29.46 17.41
CA ALA A 629 52.25 -28.82 17.55
C ALA A 629 52.47 -27.66 16.56
N SER A 630 51.41 -27.14 15.93
CA SER A 630 51.48 -25.94 15.07
C SER A 630 52.01 -24.70 15.80
N GLU A 631 51.64 -24.53 17.07
CA GLU A 631 52.10 -23.45 17.93
C GLU A 631 52.34 -23.93 19.36
N CYS A 632 53.26 -23.26 20.07
CA CYS A 632 53.47 -23.53 21.49
C CYS A 632 52.30 -22.98 22.30
N PRO A 633 51.60 -23.78 23.13
CA PRO A 633 50.44 -23.29 23.88
C PRO A 633 50.73 -22.11 24.81
N PHE A 634 51.98 -21.96 25.28
CA PHE A 634 52.38 -20.90 26.22
C PHE A 634 52.97 -19.65 25.54
N CYS A 635 53.36 -19.74 24.27
CA CYS A 635 53.97 -18.62 23.54
C CYS A 635 53.18 -18.18 22.30
N GLY A 636 52.17 -18.97 21.90
CA GLY A 636 51.34 -18.71 20.73
C GLY A 636 50.00 -18.07 21.07
N ASP A 637 49.11 -18.07 20.08
CA ASP A 637 47.82 -17.41 20.12
C ASP A 637 46.86 -18.07 21.13
N LEU A 638 47.05 -19.36 21.42
CA LEU A 638 46.28 -20.08 22.44
C LEU A 638 46.36 -19.40 23.81
N MET A 639 47.56 -18.97 24.22
CA MET A 639 47.75 -18.25 25.50
C MET A 639 47.04 -16.89 25.49
N ILE A 640 47.07 -16.19 24.36
CA ILE A 640 46.43 -14.88 24.21
C ILE A 640 44.91 -15.02 24.34
N LYS A 641 44.33 -16.08 23.75
CA LYS A 641 42.90 -16.35 23.81
C LYS A 641 42.43 -16.68 25.23
N GLU A 642 43.25 -17.34 26.04
CA GLU A 642 42.91 -17.65 27.44
C GLU A 642 42.71 -16.39 28.31
N ILE A 643 43.39 -15.28 28.01
CA ILE A 643 43.22 -14.00 28.75
C ILE A 643 41.78 -13.49 28.65
N SER A 644 41.08 -13.79 27.54
CA SER A 644 39.69 -13.37 27.33
C SER A 644 38.66 -14.27 28.01
N GLN A 645 39.06 -15.41 28.59
CA GLN A 645 38.14 -16.33 29.25
C GLN A 645 37.87 -15.89 30.70
N PRO A 646 36.64 -16.08 31.21
CA PRO A 646 36.32 -15.76 32.59
C PRO A 646 37.13 -16.66 33.55
N PHE A 647 37.63 -16.07 34.64
CA PHE A 647 38.38 -16.79 35.69
C PHE A 647 37.65 -17.98 36.30
N ILE A 648 36.32 -18.00 36.22
CA ILE A 648 35.47 -19.11 36.65
C ILE A 648 34.74 -19.63 35.41
N LEU A 649 35.03 -20.87 35.02
CA LEU A 649 34.38 -21.48 33.87
C LEU A 649 32.93 -21.86 34.23
N PRO A 650 31.99 -21.90 33.27
CA PRO A 650 30.60 -22.30 33.53
C PRO A 650 30.46 -23.69 34.18
N GLN A 651 31.45 -24.57 34.00
CA GLN A 651 31.53 -25.90 34.59
C GLN A 651 31.91 -25.88 36.08
N GLU A 652 32.48 -24.78 36.58
CA GLU A 652 32.89 -24.56 37.97
C GLU A 652 31.81 -23.77 38.75
N SER A 653 30.63 -23.55 38.14
CA SER A 653 29.51 -22.86 38.77
C SER A 653 28.96 -23.60 39.98
N ASP A 654 29.02 -24.94 39.99
CA ASP A 654 28.60 -25.78 41.12
C ASP A 654 29.55 -25.63 42.31
N GLU A 655 30.86 -25.55 42.04
CA GLU A 655 31.85 -25.21 43.06
C GLU A 655 31.60 -23.79 43.56
N LYS A 656 31.41 -22.79 42.69
CA LYS A 656 31.05 -21.43 43.13
C LYS A 656 29.82 -21.40 44.05
N ALA A 657 28.77 -22.15 43.73
CA ALA A 657 27.56 -22.25 44.55
C ALA A 657 27.82 -22.89 45.92
N SER A 658 28.76 -23.85 46.01
CA SER A 658 29.14 -24.47 47.28
C SER A 658 29.90 -23.53 48.23
N TRP A 659 30.48 -22.45 47.72
CA TRP A 659 31.16 -21.41 48.51
C TRP A 659 30.25 -20.21 48.86
N GLU A 660 28.96 -20.24 48.48
CA GLU A 660 28.03 -19.13 48.73
C GLU A 660 27.48 -19.14 50.17
N ILE A 661 27.84 -18.12 50.96
CA ILE A 661 27.47 -18.00 52.39
C ILE A 661 26.06 -17.38 52.51
N LYS A 662 25.08 -18.12 53.05
CA LYS A 662 23.70 -17.62 53.28
C LYS A 662 23.63 -16.64 54.46
N PRO A 663 22.98 -15.47 54.34
CA PRO A 663 22.86 -14.49 55.44
C PRO A 663 21.83 -14.90 56.51
N GLN A 664 22.19 -14.76 57.79
CA GLN A 664 21.29 -15.00 58.94
C GLN A 664 20.26 -13.87 59.14
N PRO A 665 19.03 -14.16 59.63
CA PRO A 665 18.06 -13.13 59.97
C PRO A 665 18.50 -12.33 61.22
N THR A 666 18.37 -11.01 61.10
CA THR A 666 18.78 -9.94 62.04
C THR A 666 18.47 -10.18 63.53
N PRO A 667 19.43 -9.93 64.45
CA PRO A 667 19.15 -9.85 65.88
C PRO A 667 18.54 -8.49 66.28
N GLN A 668 17.67 -8.53 67.29
CA GLN A 668 16.87 -7.44 67.82
C GLN A 668 17.70 -6.31 68.47
N LYS A 669 17.23 -5.08 68.25
CA LYS A 669 17.43 -3.80 68.98
C LYS A 669 18.31 -3.84 70.24
N ILE A 670 19.41 -3.07 70.21
CA ILE A 670 19.82 -2.17 71.32
C ILE A 670 20.45 -0.89 70.71
N LEU A 671 19.77 0.25 70.90
CA LEU A 671 20.30 1.62 70.85
C LEU A 671 20.69 2.03 72.29
N PRO A 672 21.29 3.20 72.56
CA PRO A 672 22.59 3.73 72.14
C PRO A 672 23.40 4.19 73.39
N MET A 673 24.71 4.44 73.30
CA MET A 673 25.43 5.38 74.20
C MET A 673 26.87 5.58 73.70
N THR A 674 27.17 6.72 73.10
CA THR A 674 27.92 7.87 73.67
C THR A 674 29.42 7.65 73.88
N MET A 675 30.17 8.27 72.98
CA MET A 675 31.26 9.25 73.21
C MET A 675 32.52 8.89 74.02
N SER A 676 33.63 9.27 73.36
CA SER A 676 34.89 9.83 73.90
C SER A 676 35.89 8.85 74.52
N ILE A 677 37.06 8.69 73.88
CA ILE A 677 38.20 9.62 73.90
C ILE A 677 38.93 9.51 72.57
#